data_AF-A0A0R1SHA3-F1
#
_entry.id   AF-A0A0R1SHA3-F1
#
_cell.length_a   1.000
_cell.length_b   1.000
_cell.length_c   1.000
_cell.angle_alpha   90.00
_cell.angle_beta   90.00
_cell.angle_gamma   90.00
#
_symmetry.space_group_name_H-M   'P 1'
#
loop_
_entity.id
_entity.type
_entity.pdbx_description
1 polymer ?
#
loop_
_entity_poly.entity_id
_entity_poly.type
_entity_poly.pdbx_seq_one_letter_code
_entity_poly.pdbx_strand_id
1 'polypeptide(L)'
;MMLMLAGAAIMPLAGYVIHQNQVVQMVQAAAIPADDAKLPTFMPNAKLRYLVWDNYNDQAGTQPIASPAEMTKGDLAKLQKLNYSPSSGSPQAYVDAGPIDGGNGGIGPNNPGNYSLEGLQYATSLQEINLSPSLDFAPKYFHGDITDISPLADLKNLTEVNLYSNRISDVTPLKNLKNIKELRLQYNCIEDLSSLSISNYKSFSYFKQQVVLPTVHLTGNTYTWQAPFKEKLPQGVAYNKYNLYGPNKANDYWWYKVDANVKPMQQVFYTGDKVTWTGSDNYVFNNLLPQVTPGPTNDPSGGSYQVLGNPYKYYMIGEYKDAQINSGYPIMTYYLPYEDNVKAIEYRIIPYDQATNEPIPNYDPVKKSDLPGTAVEVPEIAGYTPIAKTVTVPENGGDVKAWYTKNPVAQGTVTVHYEDDQNNQLKDDTSSTGDVNSPYTAPTPDATITVNGITYNFVGVKPGESIPTTYTDQPQSFTYVYSEKAVDVDLNYTVKTIDSNGQDLGKGYTASGKSGSVIKAPAIDGYTVSPAQTVLDKDGQIITFVYTKKSTGGGTGGGGIITPIIPATPLTPATPTTPAKPITPATPIPPTEPGVVAKGEVIYAVNKVYLYKNATFKKSQRVASYDKKPRINRPMFVVTDYAKSSNGRLRYKVRDVNHVTKNKYRTGYLTTNSKFVVPVYYQSKPKVVTVINPKGVNAYYNKNLTRKVKNYKQGTVLKVKGIVRHNLTTRFILTNGRHITANRKLVITGKSKAAKMVQAKGAINRYSKANLTKRNKHYNKQTKKVFKVKRWEYSQANSTKKHGVLRYQVAGGYITGNSKYVKIIK
;
A
#
# COMPACT_ATOMS: atom_id res chain seq x y z
N MET A 1 45.90 82.39 11.91
CA MET A 1 45.81 82.53 10.45
C MET A 1 44.52 81.84 10.01
N MET A 2 43.49 82.57 9.56
CA MET A 2 43.34 83.20 8.23
C MET A 2 43.28 82.15 7.09
N LEU A 3 42.30 82.13 6.16
CA LEU A 3 41.06 82.92 6.02
C LEU A 3 40.13 82.27 4.93
N MET A 4 38.79 82.39 5.06
CA MET A 4 37.72 82.50 4.00
C MET A 4 37.51 81.43 2.90
N LEU A 5 36.31 80.82 2.80
CA LEU A 5 35.09 81.13 1.97
C LEU A 5 35.12 80.57 0.53
N ALA A 6 34.02 80.17 -0.13
CA ALA A 6 32.58 80.47 0.06
C ALA A 6 31.66 79.22 -0.06
N GLY A 7 30.34 79.37 0.17
CA GLY A 7 29.37 78.24 0.23
C GLY A 7 28.07 78.47 -0.56
N ALA A 8 27.06 77.60 -0.37
CA ALA A 8 25.72 77.76 -0.94
C ALA A 8 24.59 77.01 -0.19
N ALA A 9 23.45 77.70 -0.05
CA ALA A 9 22.06 77.23 0.13
C ALA A 9 21.62 76.44 1.40
N ILE A 10 20.36 76.68 1.78
CA ILE A 10 19.65 76.24 3.00
C ILE A 10 18.30 75.63 2.60
N MET A 11 17.84 74.55 3.25
CA MET A 11 16.42 74.33 3.62
C MET A 11 16.29 73.23 4.72
N PRO A 12 15.32 73.31 5.66
CA PRO A 12 15.31 72.50 6.89
C PRO A 12 14.25 71.36 6.94
N LEU A 13 14.22 70.68 8.10
CA LEU A 13 13.52 69.42 8.42
C LEU A 13 11.98 69.39 8.25
N ALA A 14 11.49 68.22 7.86
CA ALA A 14 10.34 67.52 8.48
C ALA A 14 10.72 66.02 8.56
N GLY A 15 10.35 65.20 9.54
CA GLY A 15 9.22 65.31 10.49
C GLY A 15 8.35 64.06 10.40
N TYR A 16 8.91 62.86 10.62
CA TYR A 16 8.18 61.60 10.43
C TYR A 16 7.35 61.23 11.68
N VAL A 17 6.05 61.04 11.48
CA VAL A 17 5.05 61.00 12.56
C VAL A 17 4.90 59.61 13.17
N ILE A 18 4.83 59.56 14.51
CA ILE A 18 4.39 58.39 15.28
C ILE A 18 2.85 58.45 15.39
N HIS A 19 2.13 57.48 14.84
CA HIS A 19 0.68 57.36 15.04
C HIS A 19 0.33 56.28 16.05
N GLN A 20 -0.34 56.69 17.14
CA GLN A 20 -1.12 55.81 18.01
C GLN A 20 -2.63 56.01 17.78
N ASN A 21 -3.39 54.96 18.08
CA ASN A 21 -4.85 54.89 18.29
C ASN A 21 -5.78 55.18 17.11
N GLN A 22 -6.64 54.21 16.79
CA GLN A 22 -8.04 54.23 17.24
C GLN A 22 -8.61 52.79 17.36
N VAL A 23 -9.69 52.63 18.15
CA VAL A 23 -10.31 51.35 18.49
C VAL A 23 -11.79 51.34 18.06
N VAL A 24 -12.07 50.78 16.88
CA VAL A 24 -13.42 50.51 16.30
C VAL A 24 -13.23 49.34 15.30
N GLN A 25 -14.01 48.24 15.24
CA GLN A 25 -15.12 47.71 16.06
C GLN A 25 -15.01 46.16 16.12
N MET A 26 -15.85 45.45 16.89
CA MET A 26 -16.00 44.00 16.75
C MET A 26 -17.04 43.65 15.67
N VAL A 27 -16.58 43.29 14.47
CA VAL A 27 -17.44 42.57 13.51
C VAL A 27 -17.49 41.10 13.92
N GLN A 28 -18.69 40.58 14.10
CA GLN A 28 -18.92 39.19 14.50
C GLN A 28 -18.48 38.25 13.37
N ALA A 29 -17.36 37.55 13.58
CA ALA A 29 -16.73 36.73 12.55
C ALA A 29 -17.69 35.65 12.03
N ALA A 30 -17.98 35.70 10.73
CA ALA A 30 -18.57 34.56 10.01
C ALA A 30 -17.67 33.32 10.18
N ALA A 31 -18.29 32.14 10.26
CA ALA A 31 -17.60 30.93 10.68
C ALA A 31 -16.45 30.53 9.75
N ILE A 32 -15.23 30.54 10.28
CA ILE A 32 -14.01 30.08 9.59
C ILE A 32 -14.13 28.58 9.28
N PRO A 33 -13.88 28.14 8.02
CA PRO A 33 -13.86 26.72 7.66
C PRO A 33 -12.85 25.91 8.49
N ALA A 34 -13.23 24.68 8.88
CA ALA A 34 -12.58 23.94 9.95
C ALA A 34 -11.16 23.38 9.68
N ASP A 35 -10.54 23.68 8.52
CA ASP A 35 -9.28 23.07 8.07
C ASP A 35 -8.01 23.93 8.26
N ASP A 36 -8.12 25.24 8.47
CA ASP A 36 -6.93 26.14 8.54
C ASP A 36 -6.20 26.14 9.89
N ALA A 37 -6.78 25.53 10.93
CA ALA A 37 -6.17 25.45 12.24
C ALA A 37 -5.01 24.41 12.35
N LYS A 38 -3.95 24.55 11.53
CA LYS A 38 -2.52 24.21 11.82
C LYS A 38 -1.60 24.27 10.57
N LEU A 39 -1.01 25.44 10.32
CA LEU A 39 0.23 25.61 9.51
C LEU A 39 1.31 24.53 9.75
N PRO A 40 1.68 24.19 11.01
CA PRO A 40 2.73 23.19 11.28
C PRO A 40 2.40 21.75 10.85
N THR A 41 1.20 21.49 10.31
CA THR A 41 0.81 20.14 9.86
C THR A 41 0.88 19.94 8.34
N PHE A 42 0.92 21.00 7.56
CA PHE A 42 1.01 20.92 6.10
C PHE A 42 2.28 21.55 5.51
N MET A 43 2.95 22.46 6.23
CA MET A 43 4.32 22.90 5.92
C MET A 43 5.23 22.70 7.16
N PRO A 44 5.75 21.48 7.40
CA PRO A 44 6.42 21.13 8.65
C PRO A 44 7.82 21.74 8.81
N ASN A 45 8.55 21.99 7.71
CA ASN A 45 9.89 22.57 7.75
C ASN A 45 9.82 24.04 8.21
N ALA A 46 10.57 24.37 9.27
CA ALA A 46 10.55 25.71 9.87
C ALA A 46 11.25 26.76 9.00
N LYS A 47 12.43 26.44 8.44
CA LYS A 47 13.16 27.35 7.54
C LYS A 47 12.33 27.65 6.29
N LEU A 48 11.72 26.63 5.70
CA LEU A 48 10.82 26.78 4.56
C LEU A 48 9.62 27.69 4.87
N ARG A 49 8.95 27.51 6.04
CA ARG A 49 7.84 28.40 6.43
C ARG A 49 8.25 29.86 6.52
N TYR A 50 9.41 30.15 7.11
CA TYR A 50 9.90 31.53 7.18
C TYR A 50 10.23 32.08 5.79
N LEU A 51 10.91 31.31 4.94
CA LEU A 51 11.28 31.76 3.58
C LEU A 51 10.04 32.09 2.75
N VAL A 52 9.05 31.21 2.81
CA VAL A 52 7.80 31.34 2.06
C VAL A 52 6.95 32.50 2.58
N TRP A 53 6.96 32.76 3.89
CA TRP A 53 6.32 33.93 4.50
C TRP A 53 6.99 35.25 4.09
N ASP A 54 8.31 35.29 4.11
CA ASP A 54 9.15 36.42 3.73
C ASP A 54 8.91 36.80 2.26
N ASN A 55 9.10 35.82 1.35
CA ASN A 55 8.84 35.98 -0.08
C ASN A 55 7.38 36.31 -0.39
N TYR A 56 6.42 35.76 0.36
CA TYR A 56 5.00 36.11 0.20
C TYR A 56 4.77 37.59 0.51
N ASN A 57 5.32 38.10 1.62
CA ASN A 57 5.14 39.48 2.04
C ASN A 57 5.74 40.47 1.02
N ASP A 58 6.90 40.17 0.45
CA ASP A 58 7.49 40.95 -0.66
C ASP A 58 6.56 41.03 -1.90
N GLN A 59 5.73 40.01 -2.10
CA GLN A 59 4.77 39.92 -3.21
C GLN A 59 3.35 40.41 -2.85
N ALA A 60 3.04 40.62 -1.55
CA ALA A 60 1.69 40.89 -1.06
C ALA A 60 1.30 42.38 -1.05
N GLY A 61 2.26 43.29 -1.27
CA GLY A 61 2.02 44.73 -1.29
C GLY A 61 1.44 45.25 0.02
N THR A 62 0.22 45.79 0.00
CA THR A 62 -0.42 46.42 1.17
C THR A 62 -1.12 45.45 2.13
N GLN A 63 -1.00 44.13 1.91
CA GLN A 63 -1.63 43.09 2.76
C GLN A 63 -0.61 42.04 3.27
N PRO A 64 0.44 42.45 4.02
CA PRO A 64 1.42 41.53 4.58
C PRO A 64 0.81 40.67 5.71
N ILE A 65 1.31 39.44 5.85
CA ILE A 65 0.96 38.53 6.94
C ILE A 65 1.92 38.80 8.10
N ALA A 66 1.40 38.95 9.33
CA ALA A 66 2.23 39.37 10.47
C ALA A 66 3.24 38.31 10.94
N SER A 67 2.97 37.01 10.70
CA SER A 67 3.91 35.94 11.05
C SER A 67 3.78 34.66 10.20
N PRO A 68 4.83 33.82 10.09
CA PRO A 68 4.73 32.49 9.48
C PRO A 68 3.82 31.51 10.23
N ALA A 69 3.19 31.92 11.33
CA ALA A 69 2.19 31.15 12.07
C ALA A 69 0.74 31.44 11.63
N GLU A 70 0.54 32.46 10.78
CA GLU A 70 -0.77 32.94 10.32
C GLU A 70 -1.08 32.61 8.84
N MET A 71 -0.08 32.34 8.00
CA MET A 71 -0.30 31.99 6.58
C MET A 71 -1.29 30.83 6.39
N THR A 72 -2.26 31.01 5.49
CA THR A 72 -3.15 29.93 5.07
C THR A 72 -2.62 29.21 3.83
N LYS A 73 -3.27 28.10 3.43
CA LYS A 73 -3.03 27.53 2.09
C LYS A 73 -3.49 28.45 0.97
N GLY A 74 -4.49 29.30 1.22
CA GLY A 74 -4.96 30.30 0.27
C GLY A 74 -3.91 31.38 0.00
N ASP A 75 -3.07 31.70 0.98
CA ASP A 75 -1.96 32.64 0.82
C ASP A 75 -0.79 31.98 0.08
N LEU A 76 -0.44 30.73 0.45
CA LEU A 76 0.51 29.93 -0.33
C LEU A 76 0.13 29.87 -1.81
N ALA A 77 -1.15 29.65 -2.12
CA ALA A 77 -1.63 29.55 -3.49
C ALA A 77 -1.42 30.82 -4.34
N LYS A 78 -1.21 31.99 -3.73
CA LYS A 78 -0.92 33.26 -4.42
C LYS A 78 0.58 33.48 -4.69
N LEU A 79 1.47 32.78 -4.00
CA LEU A 79 2.92 32.93 -4.13
C LEU A 79 3.36 32.64 -5.57
N GLN A 80 4.06 33.59 -6.21
CA GLN A 80 4.51 33.49 -7.60
C GLN A 80 6.02 33.21 -7.70
N LYS A 81 6.80 33.74 -6.77
CA LYS A 81 8.26 33.56 -6.69
C LYS A 81 8.66 33.01 -5.32
N LEU A 82 9.67 32.14 -5.28
CA LEU A 82 10.29 31.67 -4.05
C LEU A 82 11.80 31.65 -4.20
N ASN A 83 12.43 32.75 -3.80
CA ASN A 83 13.84 33.01 -3.96
C ASN A 83 14.53 33.11 -2.60
N TYR A 84 15.64 32.40 -2.46
CA TYR A 84 16.61 32.70 -1.43
C TYR A 84 17.57 33.81 -1.89
N SER A 85 17.70 34.87 -1.11
CA SER A 85 18.74 35.90 -1.29
C SER A 85 19.46 36.18 0.02
N PRO A 86 20.80 36.06 0.08
CA PRO A 86 21.59 36.36 1.29
C PRO A 86 21.94 37.86 1.43
N SER A 87 21.62 38.71 0.45
CA SER A 87 22.07 40.11 0.41
C SER A 87 21.10 41.13 1.00
N SER A 88 19.90 40.70 1.44
CA SER A 88 18.81 41.58 1.90
C SER A 88 18.71 41.75 3.42
N GLY A 89 19.80 41.50 4.17
CA GLY A 89 19.79 41.61 5.63
C GLY A 89 19.03 40.46 6.32
N SER A 90 19.10 39.27 5.75
CA SER A 90 18.49 38.04 6.28
C SER A 90 18.78 37.89 7.78
N PRO A 91 17.77 37.63 8.65
CA PRO A 91 17.98 37.66 10.09
C PRO A 91 19.10 36.71 10.54
N GLN A 92 20.01 37.17 11.41
CA GLN A 92 21.13 36.38 11.96
C GLN A 92 20.72 34.96 12.43
N ALA A 93 19.49 34.83 12.95
CA ALA A 93 18.87 33.56 13.34
C ALA A 93 18.74 32.50 12.21
N TYR A 94 18.79 32.87 10.93
CA TYR A 94 18.83 31.93 9.80
C TYR A 94 20.19 31.25 9.64
N VAL A 95 21.27 32.01 9.85
CA VAL A 95 22.66 31.59 9.68
C VAL A 95 23.10 30.71 10.85
N ASP A 96 22.75 31.12 12.07
CA ASP A 96 23.23 30.49 13.31
C ASP A 96 22.52 29.16 13.66
N ALA A 97 21.37 28.86 13.05
CA ALA A 97 20.50 27.74 13.46
C ALA A 97 21.04 26.33 13.13
N GLY A 98 22.13 26.21 12.36
CA GLY A 98 22.68 24.93 11.90
C GLY A 98 21.71 24.13 10.99
N PRO A 99 21.96 22.84 10.76
CA PRO A 99 21.00 22.00 10.03
C PRO A 99 19.80 21.70 10.92
N ILE A 100 18.61 21.64 10.32
CA ILE A 100 17.47 20.99 10.98
C ILE A 100 17.83 19.49 11.13
N ASP A 101 17.47 18.85 12.24
CA ASP A 101 17.54 17.38 12.44
C ASP A 101 18.83 16.63 12.02
N GLY A 102 20.01 17.29 12.01
CA GLY A 102 21.32 16.65 11.91
C GLY A 102 21.73 16.14 10.51
N GLY A 103 21.14 16.66 9.44
CA GLY A 103 21.66 16.50 8.08
C GLY A 103 22.95 17.30 7.95
N ASN A 104 24.08 16.62 8.00
CA ASN A 104 25.42 17.22 7.96
C ASN A 104 26.40 16.05 7.71
N GLY A 105 26.66 15.75 6.44
CA GLY A 105 27.43 14.57 6.05
C GLY A 105 27.62 14.47 4.55
N GLY A 106 28.45 13.50 4.13
CA GLY A 106 28.78 13.27 2.73
C GLY A 106 27.59 12.82 1.86
N ILE A 107 27.81 12.84 0.54
CA ILE A 107 26.98 12.18 -0.46
C ILE A 107 26.97 10.65 -0.26
N GLY A 108 25.84 10.03 -0.61
CA GLY A 108 25.67 8.57 -0.60
C GLY A 108 24.42 8.09 0.17
N PRO A 109 24.06 6.80 0.01
CA PRO A 109 22.75 6.27 0.44
C PRO A 109 22.51 6.26 1.96
N ASN A 110 23.56 6.48 2.76
CA ASN A 110 23.48 6.50 4.22
C ASN A 110 23.14 7.89 4.80
N ASN A 111 23.12 8.95 3.98
CA ASN A 111 22.81 10.32 4.39
C ASN A 111 21.77 10.96 3.43
N PRO A 112 20.47 10.66 3.59
CA PRO A 112 19.42 11.02 2.63
C PRO A 112 18.96 12.49 2.72
N GLY A 113 19.74 13.36 3.38
CA GLY A 113 19.35 14.72 3.74
C GLY A 113 18.07 14.81 4.58
N ASN A 114 17.63 16.03 4.89
CA ASN A 114 16.38 16.22 5.63
C ASN A 114 15.63 17.55 5.39
N TYR A 115 16.07 18.42 4.47
CA TYR A 115 15.35 19.65 4.17
C TYR A 115 14.10 19.31 3.34
N SER A 116 12.94 19.32 3.99
CA SER A 116 11.68 18.95 3.36
C SER A 116 11.02 20.15 2.70
N LEU A 117 10.63 19.99 1.42
CA LEU A 117 9.80 20.95 0.66
C LEU A 117 8.28 20.76 0.88
N GLU A 118 7.87 19.88 1.79
CA GLU A 118 6.47 19.62 2.11
C GLU A 118 5.77 20.93 2.51
N GLY A 119 4.67 21.24 1.82
CA GLY A 119 3.93 22.49 1.91
C GLY A 119 3.94 23.28 0.60
N LEU A 120 4.99 23.16 -0.22
CA LEU A 120 5.06 23.86 -1.51
C LEU A 120 4.04 23.36 -2.53
N GLN A 121 3.49 22.15 -2.38
CA GLN A 121 2.43 21.66 -3.26
C GLN A 121 1.13 22.51 -3.21
N TYR A 122 1.00 23.41 -2.25
CA TYR A 122 -0.11 24.37 -2.17
C TYR A 122 0.20 25.71 -2.86
N ALA A 123 1.44 25.96 -3.29
CA ALA A 123 1.85 27.17 -3.99
C ALA A 123 1.52 27.09 -5.49
N THR A 124 0.23 26.96 -5.81
CA THR A 124 -0.24 26.64 -7.16
C THR A 124 0.05 27.72 -8.21
N SER A 125 0.27 28.97 -7.80
CA SER A 125 0.66 30.08 -8.70
C SER A 125 2.17 30.24 -8.86
N LEU A 126 2.99 29.35 -8.27
CA LEU A 126 4.44 29.47 -8.28
C LEU A 126 4.99 29.29 -9.72
N GLN A 127 5.78 30.27 -10.15
CA GLN A 127 6.42 30.39 -11.46
C GLN A 127 7.94 30.26 -11.36
N GLU A 128 8.53 30.91 -10.35
CA GLU A 128 9.97 30.94 -10.13
C GLU A 128 10.31 30.33 -8.77
N ILE A 129 11.28 29.41 -8.74
CA ILE A 129 11.78 28.79 -7.52
C ILE A 129 13.30 28.70 -7.56
N ASN A 130 13.97 29.45 -6.67
CA ASN A 130 15.42 29.43 -6.49
C ASN A 130 15.77 28.95 -5.07
N LEU A 131 15.95 27.64 -4.95
CA LEU A 131 16.40 26.94 -3.75
C LEU A 131 17.80 26.35 -3.95
N SER A 132 18.70 27.17 -4.48
CA SER A 132 20.16 26.91 -4.48
C SER A 132 20.70 26.78 -3.03
N PRO A 133 21.95 26.32 -2.79
CA PRO A 133 22.37 25.58 -1.57
C PRO A 133 22.43 26.38 -0.26
N SER A 134 21.95 27.62 -0.29
CA SER A 134 22.11 28.62 0.75
C SER A 134 20.99 28.59 1.81
N LEU A 135 19.93 27.80 1.59
CA LEU A 135 18.78 27.66 2.50
C LEU A 135 19.06 26.88 3.78
N ASP A 136 20.06 26.02 3.72
CA ASP A 136 20.40 25.03 4.73
C ASP A 136 21.81 25.22 5.26
N PHE A 137 22.58 26.16 4.71
CA PHE A 137 24.00 26.36 4.95
C PHE A 137 24.31 26.58 6.43
N ALA A 138 24.53 25.48 7.15
CA ALA A 138 25.35 25.51 8.35
C ALA A 138 26.77 25.91 7.94
N PRO A 139 27.53 26.65 8.76
CA PRO A 139 28.81 27.27 8.36
C PRO A 139 29.98 26.32 8.02
N LYS A 140 29.72 25.11 7.52
CA LYS A 140 30.70 24.02 7.34
C LYS A 140 30.51 23.15 6.07
N TYR A 141 29.40 23.25 5.33
CA TYR A 141 29.02 22.26 4.30
C TYR A 141 28.69 22.89 2.94
N PHE A 142 29.13 22.23 1.85
CA PHE A 142 29.01 22.76 0.48
C PHE A 142 27.68 22.42 -0.25
N HIS A 143 26.94 21.39 0.18
CA HIS A 143 25.68 20.97 -0.46
C HIS A 143 24.47 21.25 0.45
N GLY A 144 23.39 21.74 -0.14
CA GLY A 144 22.07 21.85 0.51
C GLY A 144 21.50 20.48 0.88
N ASP A 145 20.45 20.45 1.70
CA ASP A 145 19.90 19.23 2.32
C ASP A 145 18.59 18.75 1.67
N ILE A 146 18.19 19.35 0.53
CA ILE A 146 17.02 18.96 -0.25
C ILE A 146 17.29 17.66 -1.01
N THR A 147 16.43 16.66 -0.81
CA THR A 147 16.49 15.36 -1.51
C THR A 147 15.14 14.88 -2.07
N ASP A 148 14.01 15.30 -1.48
CA ASP A 148 12.64 14.99 -1.94
C ASP A 148 11.98 16.24 -2.54
N ILE A 149 11.94 16.29 -3.88
CA ILE A 149 11.27 17.35 -4.65
C ILE A 149 9.87 16.97 -5.14
N SER A 150 9.29 15.86 -4.65
CA SER A 150 7.92 15.48 -5.00
C SER A 150 6.83 16.52 -4.66
N PRO A 151 7.00 17.46 -3.70
CA PRO A 151 6.05 18.59 -3.53
C PRO A 151 5.93 19.51 -4.75
N LEU A 152 6.87 19.46 -5.72
CA LEU A 152 6.82 20.27 -6.94
C LEU A 152 5.99 19.61 -8.07
N ALA A 153 5.64 18.33 -7.95
CA ALA A 153 5.18 17.50 -9.08
C ALA A 153 3.93 18.00 -9.84
N ASP A 154 3.07 18.77 -9.16
CA ASP A 154 1.83 19.33 -9.72
C ASP A 154 1.87 20.85 -9.91
N LEU A 155 3.01 21.50 -9.68
CA LEU A 155 3.19 22.97 -9.81
C LEU A 155 3.39 23.38 -11.28
N LYS A 156 2.34 23.19 -12.08
CA LYS A 156 2.33 23.36 -13.54
C LYS A 156 2.66 24.77 -14.03
N ASN A 157 2.61 25.78 -13.16
CA ASN A 157 2.93 27.17 -13.50
C ASN A 157 4.44 27.48 -13.44
N LEU A 158 5.27 26.55 -12.94
CA LEU A 158 6.72 26.74 -12.88
C LEU A 158 7.32 26.96 -14.29
N THR A 159 7.97 28.10 -14.46
CA THR A 159 8.76 28.51 -15.64
C THR A 159 10.27 28.47 -15.35
N GLU A 160 10.68 28.70 -14.11
CA GLU A 160 12.09 28.78 -13.72
C GLU A 160 12.34 27.98 -12.43
N VAL A 161 13.22 26.98 -12.50
CA VAL A 161 13.53 26.06 -11.40
C VAL A 161 15.03 25.98 -11.20
N ASN A 162 15.54 26.56 -10.12
CA ASN A 162 16.91 26.47 -9.68
C ASN A 162 17.03 25.71 -8.36
N LEU A 163 17.56 24.49 -8.44
CA LEU A 163 17.81 23.56 -7.34
C LEU A 163 19.30 23.15 -7.29
N TYR A 164 20.17 24.04 -7.78
CA TYR A 164 21.63 23.91 -7.78
C TYR A 164 22.18 23.43 -6.43
N SER A 165 23.16 22.53 -6.47
CA SER A 165 24.02 22.15 -5.33
C SER A 165 23.28 21.55 -4.12
N ASN A 166 22.20 20.82 -4.36
CA ASN A 166 21.46 20.05 -3.35
C ASN A 166 21.91 18.57 -3.34
N ARG A 167 21.09 17.65 -2.79
CA ARG A 167 21.38 16.21 -2.75
C ARG A 167 20.25 15.37 -3.39
N ILE A 168 19.56 15.95 -4.37
CA ILE A 168 18.45 15.34 -5.12
C ILE A 168 18.96 14.14 -5.91
N SER A 169 18.26 13.00 -5.86
CA SER A 169 18.57 11.81 -6.68
C SER A 169 17.46 11.42 -7.67
N ASP A 170 16.23 11.87 -7.45
CA ASP A 170 15.05 11.56 -8.27
C ASP A 170 14.42 12.86 -8.82
N VAL A 171 14.45 12.99 -10.15
CA VAL A 171 13.86 14.13 -10.88
C VAL A 171 12.54 13.80 -11.56
N THR A 172 11.99 12.59 -11.38
CA THR A 172 10.69 12.21 -11.96
C THR A 172 9.52 13.14 -11.59
N PRO A 173 9.50 13.85 -10.43
CA PRO A 173 8.51 14.91 -10.18
C PRO A 173 8.47 16.02 -11.23
N LEU A 174 9.60 16.33 -11.89
CA LEU A 174 9.69 17.42 -12.87
C LEU A 174 9.22 17.00 -14.28
N LYS A 175 9.11 15.69 -14.56
CA LYS A 175 8.83 15.13 -15.90
C LYS A 175 7.62 15.74 -16.61
N ASN A 176 6.57 16.07 -15.86
CA ASN A 176 5.30 16.54 -16.42
C ASN A 176 5.15 18.08 -16.42
N LEU A 177 6.15 18.83 -15.92
CA LEU A 177 6.09 20.28 -15.76
C LEU A 177 6.56 20.99 -17.05
N LYS A 178 5.74 20.88 -18.11
CA LYS A 178 6.05 21.33 -19.49
C LYS A 178 6.31 22.84 -19.65
N ASN A 179 5.95 23.65 -18.65
CA ASN A 179 6.11 25.10 -18.69
C ASN A 179 7.51 25.58 -18.28
N ILE A 180 8.31 24.72 -17.63
CA ILE A 180 9.68 25.08 -17.23
C ILE A 180 10.50 25.41 -18.49
N LYS A 181 11.14 26.58 -18.49
CA LYS A 181 12.05 27.08 -19.53
C LYS A 181 13.48 27.22 -19.03
N GLU A 182 13.68 27.52 -17.74
CA GLU A 182 15.00 27.45 -17.11
C GLU A 182 15.03 26.36 -16.04
N LEU A 183 15.98 25.44 -16.15
CA LEU A 183 16.17 24.35 -15.20
C LEU A 183 17.65 24.24 -14.80
N ARG A 184 17.96 24.46 -13.53
CA ARG A 184 19.31 24.38 -12.95
C ARG A 184 19.34 23.30 -11.86
N LEU A 185 19.96 22.16 -12.17
CA LEU A 185 20.06 20.94 -11.35
C LEU A 185 21.52 20.54 -11.07
N GLN A 186 22.50 21.33 -11.51
CA GLN A 186 23.92 20.99 -11.41
C GLN A 186 24.38 20.83 -9.94
N TYR A 187 25.38 19.98 -9.69
CA TYR A 187 25.89 19.63 -8.34
C TYR A 187 24.89 18.89 -7.41
N ASN A 188 24.05 18.00 -7.96
CA ASN A 188 23.16 17.12 -7.19
C ASN A 188 23.66 15.66 -7.19
N CYS A 189 22.82 14.71 -6.78
CA CYS A 189 23.09 13.27 -6.73
C CYS A 189 22.23 12.48 -7.75
N ILE A 190 21.85 13.09 -8.87
CA ILE A 190 20.85 12.53 -9.79
C ILE A 190 21.47 11.39 -10.59
N GLU A 191 20.94 10.18 -10.43
CA GLU A 191 21.40 8.98 -11.14
C GLU A 191 20.67 8.75 -12.47
N ASP A 192 19.48 9.32 -12.65
CA ASP A 192 18.66 9.14 -13.84
C ASP A 192 17.99 10.45 -14.28
N LEU A 193 18.53 11.06 -15.34
CA LEU A 193 18.02 12.26 -16.00
C LEU A 193 17.16 11.93 -17.24
N SER A 194 16.99 10.66 -17.60
CA SER A 194 16.31 10.21 -18.83
C SER A 194 14.82 10.58 -18.92
N SER A 195 14.24 10.96 -17.78
CA SER A 195 12.88 11.50 -17.69
C SER A 195 12.73 12.93 -18.23
N LEU A 196 13.84 13.62 -18.51
CA LEU A 196 13.91 14.99 -19.00
C LEU A 196 14.47 15.03 -20.43
N SER A 197 14.09 16.04 -21.23
CA SER A 197 14.61 16.28 -22.58
C SER A 197 15.16 17.69 -22.71
N ILE A 198 16.33 17.85 -23.34
CA ILE A 198 16.93 19.18 -23.54
C ILE A 198 16.01 20.11 -24.35
N SER A 199 15.23 19.55 -25.29
CA SER A 199 14.31 20.28 -26.15
C SER A 199 13.18 21.01 -25.42
N ASN A 200 12.93 20.67 -24.15
CA ASN A 200 11.84 21.26 -23.37
C ASN A 200 12.23 22.62 -22.75
N TYR A 201 13.53 22.92 -22.68
CA TYR A 201 14.10 24.02 -21.90
C TYR A 201 14.83 25.03 -22.82
N LYS A 202 14.74 26.32 -22.49
CA LYS A 202 15.59 27.36 -23.08
C LYS A 202 16.99 27.35 -22.48
N SER A 203 17.09 27.03 -21.18
CA SER A 203 18.33 26.93 -20.43
C SER A 203 18.25 25.71 -19.51
N PHE A 204 19.17 24.76 -19.66
CA PHE A 204 19.20 23.54 -18.87
C PHE A 204 20.62 23.21 -18.44
N SER A 205 20.85 23.24 -17.13
CA SER A 205 22.14 22.95 -16.50
C SER A 205 21.98 21.77 -15.56
N TYR A 206 22.70 20.69 -15.83
CA TYR A 206 22.52 19.39 -15.17
C TYR A 206 23.84 18.68 -14.84
N PHE A 207 24.98 19.36 -14.99
CA PHE A 207 26.30 18.76 -14.82
C PHE A 207 26.71 18.58 -13.34
N LYS A 208 27.87 17.96 -13.10
CA LYS A 208 28.42 17.68 -11.76
C LYS A 208 27.50 16.85 -10.85
N GLN A 209 26.71 15.93 -11.42
CA GLN A 209 26.00 14.94 -10.60
C GLN A 209 27.01 14.01 -9.92
N GLN A 210 26.83 13.72 -8.63
CA GLN A 210 27.71 12.85 -7.86
C GLN A 210 26.93 11.63 -7.33
N VAL A 211 27.16 10.47 -7.94
CA VAL A 211 26.37 9.25 -7.70
C VAL A 211 27.23 8.21 -7.00
N VAL A 212 26.90 7.88 -5.74
CA VAL A 212 27.54 6.77 -5.02
C VAL A 212 26.72 5.51 -5.22
N LEU A 213 27.26 4.55 -5.97
CA LEU A 213 26.62 3.29 -6.29
C LEU A 213 26.69 2.28 -5.12
N PRO A 214 25.87 1.20 -5.13
CA PRO A 214 25.99 0.11 -4.17
C PRO A 214 27.37 -0.57 -4.21
N THR A 215 27.84 -1.07 -3.06
CA THR A 215 29.12 -1.81 -2.98
C THR A 215 29.08 -3.08 -3.84
N VAL A 216 30.17 -3.37 -4.55
CA VAL A 216 30.38 -4.63 -5.26
C VAL A 216 31.42 -5.51 -4.57
N HIS A 217 31.25 -6.82 -4.67
CA HIS A 217 32.12 -7.81 -4.03
C HIS A 217 33.05 -8.43 -5.06
N LEU A 218 34.33 -8.61 -4.72
CA LEU A 218 35.35 -9.12 -5.64
C LEU A 218 36.02 -10.39 -5.08
N THR A 219 36.17 -11.42 -5.92
CA THR A 219 37.01 -12.61 -5.63
C THR A 219 38.52 -12.34 -5.75
N GLY A 220 38.91 -11.24 -6.40
CA GLY A 220 40.30 -10.87 -6.66
C GLY A 220 40.46 -9.36 -6.83
N ASN A 221 41.50 -8.93 -7.55
CA ASN A 221 41.85 -7.52 -7.75
C ASN A 221 41.42 -6.95 -9.12
N THR A 222 40.52 -7.64 -9.83
CA THR A 222 40.03 -7.21 -11.15
C THR A 222 38.50 -7.14 -11.17
N TYR A 223 37.96 -6.09 -11.80
CA TYR A 223 36.52 -5.91 -11.98
C TYR A 223 36.20 -5.30 -13.35
N THR A 224 35.18 -5.84 -14.03
CA THR A 224 34.64 -5.28 -15.26
C THR A 224 33.36 -4.51 -14.95
N TRP A 225 33.45 -3.18 -14.90
CA TRP A 225 32.29 -2.32 -14.73
C TRP A 225 31.56 -2.17 -16.08
N GLN A 226 30.42 -2.85 -16.18
CA GLN A 226 29.43 -2.66 -17.25
C GLN A 226 28.70 -1.35 -16.98
N ALA A 227 28.83 -0.35 -17.87
CA ALA A 227 28.45 1.04 -17.56
C ALA A 227 27.42 1.62 -18.57
N PRO A 228 26.15 1.16 -18.57
CA PRO A 228 25.12 1.56 -19.53
C PRO A 228 24.51 2.95 -19.24
N PHE A 229 25.27 3.86 -18.63
CA PHE A 229 24.76 5.15 -18.15
C PHE A 229 24.36 6.14 -19.26
N LYS A 230 24.60 5.79 -20.53
CA LYS A 230 24.02 6.47 -21.72
C LYS A 230 22.52 6.69 -21.55
N GLU A 231 21.79 5.64 -21.17
CA GLU A 231 20.33 5.66 -21.04
C GLU A 231 19.84 6.48 -19.83
N LYS A 232 20.76 7.02 -19.03
CA LYS A 232 20.50 7.84 -17.84
C LYS A 232 20.76 9.33 -18.07
N LEU A 233 21.29 9.71 -19.23
CA LEU A 233 21.44 11.11 -19.64
C LEU A 233 20.09 11.71 -20.09
N PRO A 234 19.94 13.05 -20.08
CA PRO A 234 18.75 13.67 -20.65
C PRO A 234 18.58 13.34 -22.14
N GLN A 235 17.33 13.26 -22.59
CA GLN A 235 17.01 13.00 -23.99
C GLN A 235 17.51 14.15 -24.88
N GLY A 236 18.09 13.79 -26.02
CA GLY A 236 18.66 14.73 -27.00
C GLY A 236 20.13 15.14 -26.76
N VAL A 237 20.76 14.74 -25.65
CA VAL A 237 22.17 15.08 -25.38
C VAL A 237 23.11 14.26 -26.26
N ALA A 238 23.98 14.95 -27.02
CA ALA A 238 25.19 14.37 -27.58
C ALA A 238 26.29 14.40 -26.51
N TYR A 239 26.87 13.24 -26.18
CA TYR A 239 27.85 13.10 -25.10
C TYR A 239 29.12 12.42 -25.62
N ASN A 240 30.25 12.84 -25.07
CA ASN A 240 31.55 12.19 -25.30
C ASN A 240 31.89 11.38 -24.06
N LYS A 241 31.98 10.07 -24.25
CA LYS A 241 32.50 9.13 -23.25
C LYS A 241 34.02 9.35 -23.14
N TYR A 242 34.56 9.91 -22.04
CA TYR A 242 35.97 9.73 -21.64
C TYR A 242 36.36 10.30 -20.24
N ASN A 243 37.56 9.89 -19.80
CA ASN A 243 38.26 10.17 -18.52
C ASN A 243 37.77 9.41 -17.28
N LEU A 244 38.14 8.12 -17.22
CA LEU A 244 38.41 7.42 -15.97
C LEU A 244 39.69 8.01 -15.36
N TYR A 245 39.65 8.48 -14.11
CA TYR A 245 40.80 9.12 -13.46
C TYR A 245 41.70 8.11 -12.73
N GLY A 246 43.02 8.33 -12.82
CA GLY A 246 44.04 7.63 -12.03
C GLY A 246 44.14 8.14 -10.57
N PRO A 247 45.16 7.68 -9.79
CA PRO A 247 45.14 7.49 -8.34
C PRO A 247 44.58 8.55 -7.36
N ASN A 248 44.31 9.80 -7.77
CA ASN A 248 43.84 10.85 -6.86
C ASN A 248 42.76 11.74 -7.51
N LYS A 249 41.53 11.72 -6.96
CA LYS A 249 40.53 12.77 -7.21
C LYS A 249 39.83 13.18 -5.91
N ALA A 250 40.37 14.20 -5.26
CA ALA A 250 39.60 14.98 -4.30
C ALA A 250 38.41 15.64 -5.03
N ASN A 251 37.26 15.78 -4.38
CA ASN A 251 36.11 16.46 -4.98
C ASN A 251 36.44 17.93 -5.24
N ASP A 252 36.23 18.41 -6.47
CA ASP A 252 36.55 19.79 -6.87
C ASP A 252 35.89 20.82 -5.94
N TYR A 253 36.71 21.63 -5.27
CA TYR A 253 36.27 22.71 -4.41
C TYR A 253 35.95 23.97 -5.21
N TRP A 254 34.85 24.65 -4.86
CA TRP A 254 34.57 26.02 -5.31
C TRP A 254 34.26 26.93 -4.11
N TRP A 255 34.51 28.22 -4.32
CA TRP A 255 34.87 29.20 -3.30
C TRP A 255 33.66 29.93 -2.72
N TYR A 256 33.28 29.65 -1.48
CA TYR A 256 32.53 30.61 -0.68
C TYR A 256 33.15 30.69 0.71
N LYS A 257 33.66 31.88 1.07
CA LYS A 257 34.19 32.15 2.40
C LYS A 257 33.04 32.15 3.39
N VAL A 258 32.91 31.06 4.12
CA VAL A 258 32.38 31.13 5.48
C VAL A 258 33.41 31.85 6.36
N ASP A 259 32.94 32.41 7.47
CA ASP A 259 33.74 32.99 8.57
C ASP A 259 35.16 32.42 8.65
N ALA A 260 36.16 33.32 8.67
CA ALA A 260 37.59 33.00 8.67
C ALA A 260 38.03 32.03 9.79
N ASN A 261 37.20 31.85 10.82
CA ASN A 261 37.43 30.96 11.95
C ASN A 261 36.92 29.52 11.76
N VAL A 262 36.27 29.17 10.63
CA VAL A 262 35.62 27.86 10.43
C VAL A 262 36.21 27.07 9.26
N LYS A 263 36.79 25.89 9.54
CA LYS A 263 37.27 24.96 8.49
C LYS A 263 36.09 24.32 7.74
N PRO A 264 36.04 24.40 6.39
CA PRO A 264 35.02 23.71 5.60
C PRO A 264 35.20 22.18 5.63
N MET A 265 34.12 21.43 5.37
CA MET A 265 34.13 19.97 5.36
C MET A 265 34.05 19.40 3.94
N GLN A 266 34.88 18.40 3.63
CA GLN A 266 34.94 17.75 2.30
C GLN A 266 34.90 16.23 2.42
N GLN A 267 34.29 15.55 1.46
CA GLN A 267 34.36 14.10 1.31
C GLN A 267 35.34 13.73 0.19
N VAL A 268 36.27 12.83 0.49
CA VAL A 268 37.39 12.46 -0.39
C VAL A 268 37.23 11.02 -0.87
N PHE A 269 37.32 10.80 -2.18
CA PHE A 269 37.23 9.49 -2.82
C PHE A 269 38.57 9.18 -3.50
N TYR A 270 39.27 8.13 -3.05
CA TYR A 270 40.49 7.67 -3.71
C TYR A 270 40.10 6.62 -4.75
N THR A 271 40.74 6.60 -5.92
CA THR A 271 40.54 5.48 -6.86
C THR A 271 41.41 4.29 -6.44
N GLY A 272 40.94 3.08 -6.72
CA GLY A 272 41.59 1.83 -6.32
C GLY A 272 42.84 1.46 -7.13
N ASP A 273 42.92 1.82 -8.42
CA ASP A 273 44.14 1.78 -9.26
C ASP A 273 43.89 2.52 -10.60
N LYS A 274 44.80 2.37 -11.57
CA LYS A 274 44.66 2.74 -12.98
C LYS A 274 43.62 1.87 -13.69
N VAL A 275 42.80 2.49 -14.53
CA VAL A 275 41.72 1.82 -15.28
C VAL A 275 42.12 1.62 -16.73
N THR A 276 41.75 0.49 -17.33
CA THR A 276 41.93 0.22 -18.77
C THR A 276 40.57 0.19 -19.48
N TRP A 277 40.46 0.93 -20.59
CA TRP A 277 39.26 0.94 -21.42
C TRP A 277 39.37 -0.12 -22.53
N THR A 278 38.28 -0.86 -22.77
CA THR A 278 38.28 -2.04 -23.68
C THR A 278 37.49 -1.85 -24.98
N GLY A 279 37.10 -0.61 -25.31
CA GLY A 279 36.29 -0.31 -26.51
C GLY A 279 34.77 -0.48 -26.31
N SER A 280 34.33 -1.57 -25.68
CA SER A 280 32.96 -2.09 -25.74
C SER A 280 31.99 -1.61 -24.63
N ASP A 281 31.94 -0.32 -24.34
CA ASP A 281 31.15 0.27 -23.21
C ASP A 281 31.45 -0.28 -21.80
N ASN A 282 32.49 -1.11 -21.70
CA ASN A 282 32.99 -1.70 -20.49
C ASN A 282 34.30 -1.04 -20.03
N TYR A 283 34.49 -1.00 -18.72
CA TYR A 283 35.68 -0.49 -18.08
C TYR A 283 36.29 -1.60 -17.21
N VAL A 284 37.55 -1.96 -17.49
CA VAL A 284 38.24 -3.00 -16.72
C VAL A 284 39.21 -2.33 -15.76
N PHE A 285 38.91 -2.51 -14.48
CA PHE A 285 39.78 -2.15 -13.37
C PHE A 285 40.64 -3.37 -13.10
N ASN A 286 41.94 -3.26 -13.36
CA ASN A 286 42.92 -4.29 -13.03
C ASN A 286 43.70 -3.85 -11.79
N ASN A 287 44.29 -4.80 -11.07
CA ASN A 287 45.22 -4.53 -9.96
C ASN A 287 44.67 -3.64 -8.83
N LEU A 288 43.35 -3.60 -8.64
CA LEU A 288 42.68 -2.84 -7.57
C LEU A 288 43.36 -3.07 -6.22
N LEU A 289 43.75 -1.97 -5.56
CA LEU A 289 44.37 -2.01 -4.25
C LEU A 289 43.42 -2.66 -3.22
N PRO A 290 43.94 -3.44 -2.25
CA PRO A 290 43.15 -3.97 -1.14
C PRO A 290 42.39 -2.86 -0.42
N GLN A 291 41.11 -3.10 -0.11
CA GLN A 291 40.24 -2.10 0.46
C GLN A 291 40.66 -1.72 1.88
N VAL A 292 40.50 -0.44 2.22
CA VAL A 292 40.74 0.07 3.58
C VAL A 292 39.44 0.60 4.16
N THR A 293 39.06 0.09 5.33
CA THR A 293 37.86 0.50 6.08
C THR A 293 38.22 0.83 7.55
N PRO A 294 37.71 1.93 8.11
CA PRO A 294 37.02 3.04 7.43
C PRO A 294 37.96 3.79 6.47
N GLY A 295 37.37 4.60 5.58
CA GLY A 295 38.10 5.54 4.75
C GLY A 295 38.81 6.63 5.58
N PRO A 296 39.79 7.33 4.99
CA PRO A 296 40.62 8.30 5.71
C PRO A 296 39.84 9.53 6.15
N THR A 297 40.29 10.12 7.26
CA THR A 297 39.73 11.34 7.89
C THR A 297 40.71 12.52 7.86
N ASN A 298 41.84 12.38 7.16
CA ASN A 298 42.89 13.39 7.08
C ASN A 298 42.83 14.10 5.72
N ASP A 299 43.03 15.42 5.73
CA ASP A 299 43.03 16.25 4.52
C ASP A 299 44.25 15.92 3.62
N PRO A 300 44.04 15.40 2.38
CA PRO A 300 45.14 15.11 1.46
C PRO A 300 45.82 16.37 0.91
N SER A 301 45.23 17.56 1.08
CA SER A 301 45.74 18.83 0.56
C SER A 301 46.57 19.66 1.57
N GLY A 302 46.77 19.14 2.78
CA GLY A 302 47.75 19.71 3.73
C GLY A 302 47.19 20.56 4.89
N GLY A 303 45.86 20.62 5.10
CA GLY A 303 45.31 20.95 6.43
C GLY A 303 44.28 22.08 6.50
N SER A 304 43.73 22.56 5.38
CA SER A 304 42.69 23.61 5.38
C SER A 304 41.28 23.08 5.66
N TYR A 305 41.04 21.78 5.47
CA TYR A 305 39.71 21.19 5.49
C TYR A 305 39.54 20.09 6.56
N GLN A 306 38.30 19.84 6.96
CA GLN A 306 37.93 18.69 7.79
C GLN A 306 37.34 17.59 6.89
N VAL A 307 37.99 16.42 6.82
CA VAL A 307 37.50 15.34 5.94
C VAL A 307 36.34 14.58 6.58
N LEU A 308 35.25 14.44 5.81
CA LEU A 308 34.13 13.55 6.05
C LEU A 308 34.57 12.12 5.78
N GLY A 309 34.72 11.33 6.85
CA GLY A 309 35.14 9.94 6.77
C GLY A 309 34.18 9.09 5.94
N ASN A 310 34.69 8.54 4.84
CA ASN A 310 33.98 7.57 4.01
C ASN A 310 33.98 6.17 4.66
N PRO A 311 33.01 5.29 4.34
CA PRO A 311 33.05 3.90 4.82
C PRO A 311 34.23 3.11 4.24
N TYR A 312 34.66 3.44 3.03
CA TYR A 312 35.77 2.83 2.30
C TYR A 312 36.80 3.90 1.92
N LYS A 313 38.07 3.52 1.70
CA LYS A 313 39.08 4.43 1.14
C LYS A 313 38.99 4.49 -0.38
N TYR A 314 38.97 3.32 -1.01
CA TYR A 314 39.09 3.16 -2.45
C TYR A 314 37.73 2.91 -3.10
N TYR A 315 37.55 3.52 -4.27
CA TYR A 315 36.36 3.43 -5.10
C TYR A 315 36.79 3.21 -6.55
N MET A 316 35.96 2.56 -7.35
CA MET A 316 36.06 2.64 -8.80
C MET A 316 35.34 3.90 -9.25
N ILE A 317 36.02 4.81 -9.94
CA ILE A 317 35.50 6.15 -10.27
C ILE A 317 35.37 6.30 -11.78
N GLY A 318 34.19 6.70 -12.26
CA GLY A 318 33.90 6.89 -13.67
C GLY A 318 33.14 8.19 -13.95
N GLU A 319 33.45 8.85 -15.07
CA GLU A 319 32.86 10.13 -15.45
C GLU A 319 32.28 10.12 -16.86
N TYR A 320 31.18 10.86 -17.05
CA TYR A 320 30.53 11.11 -18.33
C TYR A 320 30.57 12.60 -18.62
N LYS A 321 30.97 13.02 -19.82
CA LYS A 321 31.08 14.42 -20.23
C LYS A 321 30.15 14.75 -21.39
N ASP A 322 29.70 16.00 -21.41
CA ASP A 322 28.94 16.55 -22.53
C ASP A 322 29.87 16.76 -23.73
N ALA A 323 29.41 16.47 -24.95
CA ALA A 323 30.22 16.65 -26.15
C ALA A 323 30.26 18.11 -26.63
N GLN A 324 29.24 18.90 -26.27
CA GLN A 324 28.95 20.21 -26.84
C GLN A 324 29.10 21.34 -25.81
N ILE A 325 28.80 21.08 -24.53
CA ILE A 325 28.74 22.10 -23.49
C ILE A 325 29.94 21.98 -22.54
N ASN A 326 30.84 22.97 -22.60
CA ASN A 326 31.85 23.31 -21.58
C ASN A 326 32.71 22.12 -21.08
N SER A 327 33.70 21.74 -21.90
CA SER A 327 34.57 20.55 -21.78
C SER A 327 35.30 20.31 -20.43
N GLY A 328 35.30 21.30 -19.54
CA GLY A 328 35.90 21.22 -18.20
C GLY A 328 35.21 20.26 -17.23
N TYR A 329 33.88 20.08 -17.30
CA TYR A 329 33.13 19.41 -16.23
C TYR A 329 32.39 18.13 -16.65
N PRO A 330 32.39 17.08 -15.80
CA PRO A 330 31.55 15.90 -16.02
C PRO A 330 30.08 16.24 -15.83
N ILE A 331 29.21 15.64 -16.64
CA ILE A 331 27.78 15.57 -16.39
C ILE A 331 27.54 14.78 -15.10
N MET A 332 28.14 13.59 -15.01
CA MET A 332 27.98 12.65 -13.91
C MET A 332 29.33 12.07 -13.52
N THR A 333 29.58 12.00 -12.21
CA THR A 333 30.70 11.28 -11.59
C THR A 333 30.12 10.16 -10.72
N TYR A 334 30.46 8.92 -11.07
CA TYR A 334 30.03 7.72 -10.36
C TYR A 334 31.16 7.22 -9.44
N TYR A 335 30.81 6.87 -8.21
CA TYR A 335 31.69 6.28 -7.20
C TYR A 335 31.16 4.89 -6.84
N LEU A 336 31.86 3.85 -7.26
CA LEU A 336 31.50 2.46 -7.01
C LEU A 336 32.42 1.86 -5.91
N PRO A 337 31.95 1.74 -4.65
CA PRO A 337 32.73 1.10 -3.60
C PRO A 337 32.88 -0.40 -3.87
N TYR A 338 33.94 -1.01 -3.34
CA TYR A 338 34.16 -2.45 -3.45
C TYR A 338 34.70 -3.07 -2.16
N GLU A 339 34.43 -4.35 -1.97
CA GLU A 339 35.08 -5.21 -0.98
C GLU A 339 35.89 -6.29 -1.72
N ASP A 340 37.18 -6.41 -1.41
CA ASP A 340 38.10 -7.40 -1.99
C ASP A 340 38.13 -8.70 -1.18
N ASN A 341 38.60 -9.79 -1.82
CA ASN A 341 38.76 -11.11 -1.22
C ASN A 341 37.46 -11.70 -0.62
N VAL A 342 36.31 -11.31 -1.17
CA VAL A 342 34.99 -11.76 -0.74
C VAL A 342 34.74 -13.19 -1.23
N LYS A 343 34.25 -14.05 -0.34
CA LYS A 343 33.95 -15.44 -0.67
C LYS A 343 32.56 -15.55 -1.27
N ALA A 344 32.44 -16.41 -2.29
CA ALA A 344 31.14 -16.82 -2.80
C ALA A 344 30.29 -17.46 -1.68
N ILE A 345 28.99 -17.30 -1.81
CA ILE A 345 27.99 -17.65 -0.79
C ILE A 345 26.85 -18.44 -1.42
N GLU A 346 26.41 -19.46 -0.70
CA GLU A 346 25.37 -20.37 -1.18
C GLU A 346 23.98 -19.72 -1.12
N TYR A 347 23.21 -19.83 -2.21
CA TYR A 347 21.86 -19.30 -2.31
C TYR A 347 20.94 -20.24 -3.12
N ARG A 348 19.63 -19.96 -3.09
CA ARG A 348 18.59 -20.64 -3.89
C ARG A 348 17.58 -19.63 -4.38
N ILE A 349 17.14 -19.75 -5.64
CA ILE A 349 16.05 -18.92 -6.17
C ILE A 349 14.73 -19.63 -5.88
N ILE A 350 13.82 -18.95 -5.18
CA ILE A 350 12.47 -19.45 -4.87
C ILE A 350 11.47 -18.64 -5.71
N PRO A 351 10.79 -19.27 -6.70
CA PRO A 351 9.73 -18.65 -7.46
C PRO A 351 8.46 -18.42 -6.63
N TYR A 352 7.87 -17.25 -6.75
CA TYR A 352 6.61 -16.86 -6.13
C TYR A 352 5.63 -16.30 -7.16
N ASP A 353 4.38 -16.76 -7.09
CA ASP A 353 3.25 -16.16 -7.80
C ASP A 353 2.94 -14.80 -7.16
N GLN A 354 2.88 -13.74 -7.97
CA GLN A 354 2.65 -12.36 -7.52
C GLN A 354 1.24 -12.13 -6.96
N ALA A 355 0.23 -12.79 -7.52
CA ALA A 355 -1.17 -12.60 -7.17
C ALA A 355 -1.53 -13.29 -5.85
N THR A 356 -1.00 -14.50 -5.64
CA THR A 356 -1.21 -15.27 -4.40
C THR A 356 -0.17 -14.94 -3.32
N ASN A 357 1.04 -14.54 -3.72
CA ASN A 357 2.23 -14.42 -2.85
C ASN A 357 2.64 -15.74 -2.16
N GLU A 358 2.27 -16.87 -2.75
CA GLU A 358 2.74 -18.21 -2.38
C GLU A 358 3.83 -18.71 -3.33
N PRO A 359 4.69 -19.67 -2.91
CA PRO A 359 5.67 -20.29 -3.80
C PRO A 359 4.96 -21.00 -4.96
N ILE A 360 5.55 -20.99 -6.15
CA ILE A 360 5.00 -21.77 -7.26
C ILE A 360 5.15 -23.27 -6.92
N PRO A 361 4.06 -24.07 -6.94
CA PRO A 361 4.11 -25.47 -6.58
C PRO A 361 4.96 -26.29 -7.56
N ASN A 362 5.52 -27.40 -7.06
CA ASN A 362 6.32 -28.36 -7.81
C ASN A 362 7.65 -27.85 -8.40
N TYR A 363 8.08 -26.63 -8.08
CA TYR A 363 9.44 -26.16 -8.37
C TYR A 363 10.41 -26.55 -7.25
N ASP A 364 11.47 -27.30 -7.56
CA ASP A 364 12.53 -27.65 -6.60
C ASP A 364 13.72 -26.66 -6.67
N PRO A 365 14.02 -25.89 -5.60
CA PRO A 365 15.04 -24.85 -5.65
C PRO A 365 16.48 -25.36 -5.70
N VAL A 366 17.08 -25.26 -6.88
CA VAL A 366 18.50 -25.57 -7.11
C VAL A 366 19.41 -24.67 -6.26
N LYS A 367 20.37 -25.30 -5.58
CA LYS A 367 21.42 -24.63 -4.80
C LYS A 367 22.52 -24.13 -5.73
N LYS A 368 22.81 -22.82 -5.68
CA LYS A 368 23.89 -22.15 -6.43
C LYS A 368 24.84 -21.46 -5.45
N SER A 369 25.99 -21.01 -5.94
CA SER A 369 26.97 -20.26 -5.15
C SER A 369 27.65 -19.23 -6.02
N ASP A 370 27.47 -17.96 -5.69
CA ASP A 370 27.98 -16.79 -6.42
C ASP A 370 28.46 -15.74 -5.41
N LEU A 371 29.06 -14.65 -5.87
CA LEU A 371 29.39 -13.53 -4.99
C LEU A 371 28.13 -12.81 -4.48
N PRO A 372 28.15 -12.22 -3.29
CA PRO A 372 27.07 -11.36 -2.84
C PRO A 372 26.92 -10.17 -3.80
N GLY A 373 25.69 -9.67 -3.98
CA GLY A 373 25.42 -8.55 -4.88
C GLY A 373 25.41 -8.88 -6.38
N THR A 374 25.83 -10.09 -6.79
CA THR A 374 25.79 -10.52 -8.20
C THR A 374 24.34 -10.61 -8.69
N ALA A 375 24.06 -10.10 -9.90
CA ALA A 375 22.78 -10.32 -10.57
C ALA A 375 22.80 -11.68 -11.31
N VAL A 376 21.84 -12.54 -11.01
CA VAL A 376 21.74 -13.91 -11.55
C VAL A 376 20.37 -14.15 -12.15
N GLU A 377 20.32 -14.91 -13.25
CA GLU A 377 19.07 -15.18 -13.97
C GLU A 377 18.09 -16.04 -13.16
N VAL A 378 16.80 -15.69 -13.27
CA VAL A 378 15.71 -16.45 -12.67
C VAL A 378 15.33 -17.66 -13.54
N PRO A 379 14.91 -18.79 -12.98
CA PRO A 379 14.52 -19.96 -13.76
C PRO A 379 13.28 -19.70 -14.62
N GLU A 380 13.20 -20.33 -15.79
CA GLU A 380 11.97 -20.41 -16.58
C GLU A 380 10.99 -21.42 -15.96
N ILE A 381 9.69 -21.13 -16.04
CA ILE A 381 8.64 -21.91 -15.37
C ILE A 381 7.40 -21.96 -16.27
N ALA A 382 7.00 -23.17 -16.64
CA ALA A 382 5.84 -23.38 -17.51
C ALA A 382 4.55 -22.76 -16.91
N GLY A 383 3.81 -22.02 -17.73
CA GLY A 383 2.58 -21.33 -17.31
C GLY A 383 2.81 -20.05 -16.46
N TYR A 384 4.04 -19.57 -16.34
CA TYR A 384 4.39 -18.36 -15.59
C TYR A 384 5.39 -17.49 -16.36
N THR A 385 5.29 -16.17 -16.18
CA THR A 385 6.23 -15.18 -16.75
C THR A 385 6.93 -14.43 -15.62
N PRO A 386 8.29 -14.38 -15.57
CA PRO A 386 9.02 -13.64 -14.54
C PRO A 386 8.83 -12.13 -14.66
N ILE A 387 8.63 -11.44 -13.54
CA ILE A 387 8.51 -9.97 -13.49
C ILE A 387 9.87 -9.29 -13.73
N ALA A 388 10.95 -9.92 -13.28
CA ALA A 388 12.32 -9.48 -13.49
C ALA A 388 13.14 -10.68 -13.96
N LYS A 389 13.93 -10.51 -15.03
CA LYS A 389 14.76 -11.58 -15.60
C LYS A 389 15.90 -12.02 -14.69
N THR A 390 16.31 -11.17 -13.75
CA THR A 390 17.39 -11.44 -12.80
C THR A 390 16.96 -11.11 -11.36
N VAL A 391 17.64 -11.73 -10.41
CA VAL A 391 17.60 -11.39 -8.98
C VAL A 391 19.02 -11.20 -8.45
N THR A 392 19.18 -10.40 -7.39
CA THR A 392 20.48 -10.17 -6.76
C THR A 392 20.76 -11.24 -5.70
N VAL A 393 21.96 -11.83 -5.74
CA VAL A 393 22.44 -12.76 -4.71
C VAL A 393 22.47 -12.04 -3.35
N PRO A 394 21.78 -12.54 -2.31
CA PRO A 394 21.68 -11.84 -1.03
C PRO A 394 23.04 -11.71 -0.35
N GLU A 395 23.35 -10.57 0.27
CA GLU A 395 24.59 -10.28 1.03
C GLU A 395 25.07 -11.37 2.03
N ASN A 396 24.21 -12.31 2.42
CA ASN A 396 24.49 -13.35 3.41
C ASN A 396 24.08 -14.75 2.91
N GLY A 397 23.81 -14.90 1.61
CA GLY A 397 23.30 -16.14 0.99
C GLY A 397 21.86 -16.47 1.37
N GLY A 398 21.48 -17.72 1.11
CA GLY A 398 20.16 -18.28 1.40
C GLY A 398 19.12 -18.04 0.30
N ASP A 399 17.85 -18.03 0.69
CA ASP A 399 16.75 -18.06 -0.27
C ASP A 399 16.40 -16.65 -0.78
N VAL A 400 16.55 -16.42 -2.09
CA VAL A 400 16.11 -15.20 -2.79
C VAL A 400 14.77 -15.44 -3.48
N LYS A 401 13.83 -14.50 -3.36
CA LYS A 401 12.53 -14.59 -4.05
C LYS A 401 12.63 -14.02 -5.46
N ALA A 402 12.26 -14.82 -6.46
CA ALA A 402 11.92 -14.36 -7.79
C ALA A 402 10.39 -14.30 -7.94
N TRP A 403 9.86 -13.26 -8.57
CA TRP A 403 8.42 -13.04 -8.71
C TRP A 403 7.96 -13.30 -10.13
N TYR A 404 6.80 -13.94 -10.27
CA TYR A 404 6.21 -14.31 -11.54
C TYR A 404 4.73 -13.96 -11.57
N THR A 405 4.23 -13.65 -12.75
CA THR A 405 2.80 -13.55 -13.05
C THR A 405 2.36 -14.87 -13.67
N LYS A 406 1.26 -15.46 -13.21
CA LYS A 406 0.67 -16.63 -13.86
C LYS A 406 0.15 -16.24 -15.23
N ASN A 407 0.47 -17.02 -16.27
CA ASN A 407 0.01 -16.75 -17.62
C ASN A 407 -1.52 -16.96 -17.68
N PRO A 408 -2.27 -16.10 -18.42
CA PRO A 408 -3.71 -16.25 -18.53
C PRO A 408 -4.07 -17.57 -19.23
N VAL A 409 -5.10 -18.25 -18.72
CA VAL A 409 -5.71 -19.41 -19.37
C VAL A 409 -6.75 -18.90 -20.37
N ALA A 410 -6.81 -19.49 -21.57
CA ALA A 410 -7.83 -19.16 -22.56
C ALA A 410 -9.24 -19.32 -21.96
N GLN A 411 -10.16 -18.42 -22.34
CA GLN A 411 -11.54 -18.40 -21.89
C GLN A 411 -12.47 -18.81 -23.03
N GLY A 412 -13.41 -19.70 -22.75
CA GLY A 412 -14.54 -20.00 -23.61
C GLY A 412 -15.79 -19.23 -23.22
N THR A 413 -16.77 -19.14 -24.12
CA THR A 413 -18.08 -18.51 -23.87
C THR A 413 -19.21 -19.43 -24.32
N VAL A 414 -20.23 -19.59 -23.48
CA VAL A 414 -21.48 -20.28 -23.81
C VAL A 414 -22.65 -19.30 -23.73
N THR A 415 -23.45 -19.19 -24.79
CA THR A 415 -24.65 -18.34 -24.86
C THR A 415 -25.93 -19.18 -24.85
N VAL A 416 -26.95 -18.72 -24.13
CA VAL A 416 -28.27 -19.35 -24.02
C VAL A 416 -29.33 -18.43 -24.61
N HIS A 417 -30.02 -18.92 -25.64
CA HIS A 417 -31.12 -18.22 -26.31
C HIS A 417 -32.48 -18.65 -25.74
N TYR A 418 -33.48 -17.79 -25.86
CA TYR A 418 -34.86 -18.03 -25.40
C TYR A 418 -35.85 -17.68 -26.51
N GLU A 419 -36.43 -18.70 -27.15
CA GLU A 419 -37.24 -18.54 -28.36
C GLU A 419 -38.63 -19.20 -28.23
N ASP A 420 -39.60 -18.76 -29.05
CA ASP A 420 -40.85 -19.49 -29.30
C ASP A 420 -40.68 -20.57 -30.39
N ASP A 421 -41.76 -21.30 -30.68
CA ASP A 421 -41.80 -22.32 -31.72
C ASP A 421 -41.75 -21.76 -33.16
N GLN A 422 -41.77 -20.43 -33.34
CA GLN A 422 -41.51 -19.75 -34.60
C GLN A 422 -40.10 -19.12 -34.69
N ASN A 423 -39.25 -19.33 -33.68
CA ASN A 423 -37.89 -18.76 -33.51
C ASN A 423 -37.85 -17.24 -33.21
N ASN A 424 -38.92 -16.64 -32.68
CA ASN A 424 -38.86 -15.27 -32.19
C ASN A 424 -38.24 -15.25 -30.79
N GLN A 425 -37.34 -14.31 -30.53
CA GLN A 425 -36.70 -14.14 -29.21
C GLN A 425 -37.71 -13.63 -28.18
N LEU A 426 -37.95 -14.40 -27.12
CA LEU A 426 -38.88 -14.08 -26.03
C LEU A 426 -38.22 -13.36 -24.85
N LYS A 427 -36.90 -13.46 -24.72
CA LYS A 427 -36.12 -12.94 -23.60
C LYS A 427 -34.67 -12.74 -24.04
N ASP A 428 -34.03 -11.70 -23.50
CA ASP A 428 -32.61 -11.42 -23.73
C ASP A 428 -31.73 -12.66 -23.48
N ASP A 429 -30.77 -12.90 -24.38
CA ASP A 429 -29.80 -13.98 -24.26
C ASP A 429 -28.96 -13.86 -22.98
N THR A 430 -28.55 -15.00 -22.42
CA THR A 430 -27.60 -15.03 -21.30
C THR A 430 -26.30 -15.70 -21.69
N SER A 431 -25.16 -15.07 -21.36
CA SER A 431 -23.83 -15.60 -21.66
C SER A 431 -23.04 -15.91 -20.38
N SER A 432 -22.23 -16.96 -20.44
CA SER A 432 -21.30 -17.35 -19.37
C SER A 432 -19.90 -17.57 -19.93
N THR A 433 -18.88 -17.26 -19.13
CA THR A 433 -17.46 -17.36 -19.51
C THR A 433 -16.68 -18.19 -18.50
N GLY A 434 -15.80 -19.08 -18.96
CA GLY A 434 -14.95 -19.90 -18.10
C GLY A 434 -13.69 -20.42 -18.78
N ASP A 435 -12.77 -20.97 -18.00
CA ASP A 435 -11.52 -21.56 -18.49
C ASP A 435 -11.81 -22.69 -19.49
N VAL A 436 -11.10 -22.73 -20.63
CA VAL A 436 -11.25 -23.81 -21.62
C VAL A 436 -11.00 -25.19 -20.98
N ASN A 437 -11.85 -26.17 -21.31
CA ASN A 437 -11.98 -27.50 -20.71
C ASN A 437 -12.53 -27.55 -19.26
N SER A 438 -12.88 -26.42 -18.64
CA SER A 438 -13.61 -26.44 -17.36
C SER A 438 -15.09 -26.80 -17.58
N PRO A 439 -15.76 -27.44 -16.59
CA PRO A 439 -17.15 -27.85 -16.74
C PRO A 439 -18.11 -26.66 -16.82
N TYR A 440 -19.10 -26.76 -17.71
CA TYR A 440 -20.21 -25.82 -17.82
C TYR A 440 -21.48 -26.45 -17.25
N THR A 441 -22.27 -25.63 -16.55
CA THR A 441 -23.60 -25.99 -16.07
C THR A 441 -24.59 -24.98 -16.63
N ALA A 442 -25.54 -25.43 -17.42
CA ALA A 442 -26.59 -24.57 -17.96
C ALA A 442 -27.46 -23.95 -16.85
N PRO A 443 -27.95 -22.71 -17.03
CA PRO A 443 -28.94 -22.11 -16.14
C PRO A 443 -30.26 -22.87 -16.24
N THR A 444 -30.93 -23.11 -15.12
CA THR A 444 -32.27 -23.70 -15.12
C THR A 444 -33.24 -22.83 -15.94
N PRO A 445 -34.01 -23.40 -16.89
CA PRO A 445 -35.00 -22.63 -17.65
C PRO A 445 -36.13 -22.13 -16.75
N ASP A 446 -36.66 -20.95 -17.06
CA ASP A 446 -37.88 -20.44 -16.41
C ASP A 446 -39.06 -21.32 -16.83
N ALA A 447 -40.00 -21.62 -15.94
CA ALA A 447 -41.14 -22.48 -16.30
C ALA A 447 -42.11 -21.82 -17.31
N THR A 448 -42.19 -20.48 -17.27
CA THR A 448 -43.00 -19.67 -18.17
C THR A 448 -42.33 -18.33 -18.45
N ILE A 449 -42.45 -17.81 -19.66
CA ILE A 449 -42.07 -16.44 -20.04
C ILE A 449 -43.34 -15.70 -20.49
N THR A 450 -43.46 -14.41 -20.18
CA THR A 450 -44.59 -13.58 -20.63
C THR A 450 -44.07 -12.38 -21.40
N VAL A 451 -44.50 -12.23 -22.65
CA VAL A 451 -44.12 -11.15 -23.57
C VAL A 451 -45.39 -10.50 -24.12
N ASN A 452 -45.50 -9.18 -24.04
CA ASN A 452 -46.65 -8.41 -24.55
C ASN A 452 -48.04 -8.90 -24.07
N GLY A 453 -48.10 -9.54 -22.89
CA GLY A 453 -49.33 -10.10 -22.31
C GLY A 453 -49.61 -11.57 -22.69
N ILE A 454 -48.89 -12.13 -23.66
CA ILE A 454 -48.95 -13.55 -24.03
C ILE A 454 -48.02 -14.34 -23.11
N THR A 455 -48.49 -15.46 -22.56
CA THR A 455 -47.69 -16.34 -21.69
C THR A 455 -47.31 -17.61 -22.45
N TYR A 456 -46.03 -17.96 -22.43
CA TYR A 456 -45.46 -19.15 -23.04
C TYR A 456 -44.95 -20.09 -21.96
N ASN A 457 -45.15 -21.40 -22.12
CA ASN A 457 -44.63 -22.44 -21.22
C ASN A 457 -43.34 -23.05 -21.79
N PHE A 458 -42.40 -23.42 -20.93
CA PHE A 458 -41.16 -24.09 -21.37
C PHE A 458 -41.45 -25.47 -21.98
N VAL A 459 -40.87 -25.74 -23.15
CA VAL A 459 -41.02 -27.01 -23.90
C VAL A 459 -39.77 -27.87 -23.79
N GLY A 460 -38.58 -27.28 -23.95
CA GLY A 460 -37.32 -28.03 -23.96
C GLY A 460 -36.13 -27.27 -24.54
N VAL A 461 -35.07 -28.01 -24.88
CA VAL A 461 -33.96 -27.52 -25.72
C VAL A 461 -34.36 -27.69 -27.18
N LYS A 462 -33.95 -26.75 -28.04
CA LYS A 462 -34.29 -26.75 -29.47
C LYS A 462 -33.86 -28.04 -30.18
N PRO A 463 -34.71 -28.66 -31.03
CA PRO A 463 -34.39 -29.92 -31.69
C PRO A 463 -33.09 -29.85 -32.50
N GLY A 464 -32.18 -30.79 -32.26
CA GLY A 464 -30.86 -30.85 -32.90
C GLY A 464 -29.74 -30.15 -32.14
N GLU A 465 -30.05 -29.35 -31.12
CA GLU A 465 -29.06 -28.72 -30.24
C GLU A 465 -28.78 -29.58 -29.00
N SER A 466 -27.60 -29.40 -28.39
CA SER A 466 -27.23 -30.08 -27.16
C SER A 466 -26.60 -29.09 -26.18
N ILE A 467 -26.93 -29.22 -24.90
CA ILE A 467 -26.36 -28.38 -23.84
C ILE A 467 -24.85 -28.74 -23.72
N PRO A 468 -23.92 -27.78 -23.86
CA PRO A 468 -22.50 -28.02 -23.63
C PRO A 468 -22.23 -28.55 -22.22
N THR A 469 -21.18 -29.34 -22.03
CA THR A 469 -20.76 -29.84 -20.71
C THR A 469 -19.43 -29.25 -20.25
N THR A 470 -18.69 -28.61 -21.15
CA THR A 470 -17.42 -27.91 -20.90
C THR A 470 -17.30 -26.68 -21.81
N TYR A 471 -16.53 -25.68 -21.38
CA TYR A 471 -16.17 -24.53 -22.22
C TYR A 471 -15.10 -24.92 -23.25
N THR A 472 -15.29 -24.54 -24.52
CA THR A 472 -14.28 -24.65 -25.59
C THR A 472 -13.58 -23.33 -25.91
N ASP A 473 -12.49 -23.37 -26.68
CA ASP A 473 -11.82 -22.17 -27.21
C ASP A 473 -12.64 -21.46 -28.31
N GLN A 474 -13.56 -22.18 -28.96
CA GLN A 474 -14.62 -21.62 -29.80
C GLN A 474 -15.86 -21.24 -28.96
N PRO A 475 -16.59 -20.17 -29.34
CA PRO A 475 -17.90 -19.87 -28.76
C PRO A 475 -18.92 -20.98 -29.01
N GLN A 476 -19.77 -21.25 -28.02
CA GLN A 476 -20.83 -22.25 -28.08
C GLN A 476 -22.18 -21.61 -27.76
N SER A 477 -23.28 -22.16 -28.26
CA SER A 477 -24.62 -21.75 -27.87
C SER A 477 -25.63 -22.89 -27.90
N PHE A 478 -26.76 -22.69 -27.22
CA PHE A 478 -27.96 -23.51 -27.34
C PHE A 478 -29.20 -22.70 -26.95
N THR A 479 -30.38 -23.22 -27.27
CA THR A 479 -31.65 -22.49 -27.22
C THR A 479 -32.68 -23.22 -26.37
N TYR A 480 -33.34 -22.51 -25.47
CA TYR A 480 -34.53 -22.95 -24.76
C TYR A 480 -35.79 -22.50 -25.51
N VAL A 481 -36.68 -23.45 -25.80
CA VAL A 481 -37.90 -23.24 -26.59
C VAL A 481 -39.14 -23.22 -25.69
N TYR A 482 -40.08 -22.32 -26.00
CA TYR A 482 -41.33 -22.11 -25.29
C TYR A 482 -42.53 -22.11 -26.26
N SER A 483 -43.74 -22.38 -25.77
CA SER A 483 -44.98 -22.37 -26.58
C SER A 483 -46.17 -21.70 -25.88
N GLU A 484 -47.04 -21.05 -26.66
CA GLU A 484 -48.15 -20.23 -26.13
C GLU A 484 -49.16 -21.01 -25.27
N LYS A 485 -49.68 -20.35 -24.24
CA LYS A 485 -50.68 -20.88 -23.29
C LYS A 485 -52.09 -20.40 -23.64
N ALA A 486 -52.93 -21.31 -24.15
CA ALA A 486 -54.34 -21.05 -24.45
C ALA A 486 -55.17 -20.60 -23.21
N VAL A 487 -56.25 -19.84 -23.45
CA VAL A 487 -57.05 -19.13 -22.42
C VAL A 487 -58.53 -19.51 -22.50
N ASP A 488 -59.14 -19.88 -21.37
CA ASP A 488 -60.59 -20.15 -21.23
C ASP A 488 -61.42 -18.85 -21.17
N VAL A 489 -62.63 -18.86 -21.73
CA VAL A 489 -63.59 -17.73 -21.69
C VAL A 489 -64.97 -18.22 -21.21
N ASP A 490 -65.61 -17.47 -20.30
CA ASP A 490 -66.98 -17.72 -19.83
C ASP A 490 -68.03 -17.11 -20.80
N LEU A 491 -69.07 -17.89 -21.14
CA LEU A 491 -70.10 -17.54 -22.14
C LEU A 491 -71.52 -17.85 -21.63
N ASN A 492 -72.52 -17.14 -22.17
CA ASN A 492 -73.95 -17.40 -21.92
C ASN A 492 -74.58 -18.07 -23.15
N TYR A 493 -75.39 -19.13 -22.94
CA TYR A 493 -76.01 -19.91 -24.01
C TYR A 493 -77.45 -20.30 -23.67
N THR A 494 -78.28 -20.51 -24.69
CA THR A 494 -79.68 -20.97 -24.58
C THR A 494 -79.86 -22.29 -25.32
N VAL A 495 -80.33 -23.32 -24.62
CA VAL A 495 -80.74 -24.60 -25.19
C VAL A 495 -82.19 -24.53 -25.64
N LYS A 496 -82.49 -24.95 -26.88
CA LYS A 496 -83.83 -25.21 -27.40
C LYS A 496 -84.02 -26.70 -27.67
N THR A 497 -85.25 -27.18 -27.52
CA THR A 497 -85.62 -28.58 -27.71
C THR A 497 -86.77 -28.68 -28.71
N ILE A 498 -86.51 -29.18 -29.91
CA ILE A 498 -87.53 -29.28 -30.97
C ILE A 498 -87.75 -30.74 -31.38
N ASP A 499 -88.94 -31.07 -31.88
CA ASP A 499 -89.18 -32.35 -32.54
C ASP A 499 -88.59 -32.39 -33.96
N SER A 500 -88.68 -33.54 -34.63
CA SER A 500 -88.21 -33.73 -36.01
C SER A 500 -88.93 -32.87 -37.07
N ASN A 501 -90.03 -32.20 -36.72
CA ASN A 501 -90.78 -31.29 -37.58
C ASN A 501 -90.52 -29.81 -37.23
N GLY A 502 -89.66 -29.53 -36.25
CA GLY A 502 -89.33 -28.18 -35.79
C GLY A 502 -90.27 -27.59 -34.73
N GLN A 503 -91.22 -28.35 -34.20
CA GLN A 503 -92.11 -27.89 -33.13
C GLN A 503 -91.36 -27.87 -31.79
N ASP A 504 -91.47 -26.76 -31.04
CA ASP A 504 -90.85 -26.64 -29.71
C ASP A 504 -91.52 -27.59 -28.70
N LEU A 505 -90.71 -28.39 -28.02
CA LEU A 505 -91.11 -29.34 -26.99
C LEU A 505 -91.11 -28.74 -25.57
N GLY A 506 -90.78 -27.45 -25.43
CA GLY A 506 -90.99 -26.68 -24.20
C GLY A 506 -90.06 -27.04 -23.04
N LYS A 507 -88.89 -27.64 -23.32
CA LYS A 507 -87.88 -28.04 -22.32
C LYS A 507 -86.51 -27.37 -22.52
N GLY A 508 -86.46 -26.28 -23.28
CA GLY A 508 -85.28 -25.41 -23.38
C GLY A 508 -84.95 -24.68 -22.08
N TYR A 509 -83.72 -24.17 -21.97
CA TYR A 509 -83.23 -23.42 -20.81
C TYR A 509 -82.09 -22.46 -21.20
N THR A 510 -81.82 -21.41 -20.42
CA THR A 510 -80.66 -20.52 -20.59
C THR A 510 -79.71 -20.69 -19.41
N ALA A 511 -78.40 -20.75 -19.67
CA ALA A 511 -77.36 -20.94 -18.68
C ALA A 511 -76.04 -20.26 -19.10
N SER A 512 -75.04 -20.31 -18.22
CA SER A 512 -73.67 -19.88 -18.52
C SER A 512 -72.68 -21.04 -18.35
N GLY A 513 -71.55 -20.97 -19.04
CA GLY A 513 -70.50 -21.99 -19.01
C GLY A 513 -69.26 -21.58 -19.81
N LYS A 514 -68.14 -22.26 -19.59
CA LYS A 514 -66.89 -21.98 -20.31
C LYS A 514 -66.93 -22.52 -21.73
N SER A 515 -66.32 -21.80 -22.67
CA SER A 515 -65.97 -22.34 -23.99
C SER A 515 -65.24 -23.68 -23.83
N GLY A 516 -65.68 -24.72 -24.54
CA GLY A 516 -65.22 -26.10 -24.37
C GLY A 516 -66.02 -26.95 -23.37
N SER A 517 -67.02 -26.39 -22.67
CA SER A 517 -67.88 -27.16 -21.74
C SER A 517 -68.86 -28.08 -22.48
N VAL A 518 -69.06 -29.29 -21.97
CA VAL A 518 -70.04 -30.24 -22.53
C VAL A 518 -71.46 -29.89 -22.06
N ILE A 519 -72.34 -29.58 -23.02
CA ILE A 519 -73.76 -29.26 -22.80
C ILE A 519 -74.60 -30.50 -23.15
N LYS A 520 -75.42 -30.97 -22.21
CA LYS A 520 -76.25 -32.18 -22.39
C LYS A 520 -77.67 -31.82 -22.78
N ALA A 521 -78.27 -32.66 -23.63
CA ALA A 521 -79.67 -32.55 -24.01
C ALA A 521 -80.58 -32.88 -22.82
N PRO A 522 -81.63 -32.09 -22.54
CA PRO A 522 -82.67 -32.44 -21.57
C PRO A 522 -83.30 -33.82 -21.83
N ALA A 523 -83.70 -34.54 -20.77
CA ALA A 523 -84.54 -35.72 -20.95
C ALA A 523 -85.98 -35.30 -21.24
N ILE A 524 -86.57 -35.83 -22.32
CA ILE A 524 -87.98 -35.64 -22.69
C ILE A 524 -88.65 -37.00 -22.82
N ASP A 525 -89.64 -37.25 -21.96
CA ASP A 525 -90.35 -38.53 -21.92
C ASP A 525 -91.11 -38.80 -23.22
N GLY A 526 -91.05 -40.06 -23.68
CA GLY A 526 -91.58 -40.45 -24.98
C GLY A 526 -90.69 -40.09 -26.19
N TYR A 527 -89.53 -39.46 -26.01
CA TYR A 527 -88.62 -39.10 -27.11
C TYR A 527 -87.17 -39.60 -26.88
N THR A 528 -86.41 -39.76 -27.97
CA THR A 528 -84.94 -39.91 -28.03
C THR A 528 -84.32 -38.69 -28.70
N VAL A 529 -83.08 -38.35 -28.35
CA VAL A 529 -82.33 -37.22 -28.91
C VAL A 529 -80.98 -37.70 -29.42
N SER A 530 -80.55 -37.18 -30.58
CA SER A 530 -79.23 -37.43 -31.14
C SER A 530 -78.72 -36.18 -31.88
N PRO A 531 -77.53 -35.64 -31.54
CA PRO A 531 -76.63 -36.09 -30.47
C PRO A 531 -77.20 -35.74 -29.08
N ALA A 532 -76.97 -36.61 -28.08
CA ALA A 532 -77.46 -36.40 -26.72
C ALA A 532 -76.66 -35.35 -25.90
N GLN A 533 -75.56 -34.84 -26.46
CA GLN A 533 -74.77 -33.74 -25.90
C GLN A 533 -73.95 -33.08 -27.02
N THR A 534 -73.52 -31.84 -26.80
CA THR A 534 -72.59 -31.11 -27.66
C THR A 534 -71.55 -30.36 -26.80
N VAL A 535 -70.62 -29.65 -27.43
CA VAL A 535 -69.66 -28.77 -26.74
C VAL A 535 -70.04 -27.31 -27.01
N LEU A 536 -69.95 -26.45 -26.00
CA LEU A 536 -70.15 -25.01 -26.14
C LEU A 536 -68.95 -24.40 -26.86
N ASP A 537 -69.12 -24.03 -28.12
CA ASP A 537 -68.13 -23.27 -28.88
C ASP A 537 -68.16 -21.77 -28.53
N LYS A 538 -67.23 -21.01 -29.12
CA LYS A 538 -67.05 -19.58 -28.85
C LYS A 538 -68.09 -18.66 -29.53
N ASP A 539 -68.92 -19.18 -30.42
CA ASP A 539 -69.85 -18.41 -31.26
C ASP A 539 -71.35 -18.73 -30.97
N GLY A 540 -71.63 -19.84 -30.29
CA GLY A 540 -72.97 -20.41 -30.10
C GLY A 540 -73.77 -19.90 -28.90
N GLN A 541 -74.54 -18.81 -29.08
CA GLN A 541 -75.53 -18.36 -28.07
C GLN A 541 -76.82 -19.21 -28.02
N ILE A 542 -77.13 -19.99 -29.07
CA ILE A 542 -78.31 -20.88 -29.11
C ILE A 542 -77.90 -22.27 -29.58
N ILE A 543 -78.13 -23.27 -28.73
CA ILE A 543 -77.89 -24.70 -28.98
C ILE A 543 -79.24 -25.39 -29.17
N THR A 544 -79.45 -26.08 -30.28
CA THR A 544 -80.73 -26.77 -30.54
C THR A 544 -80.54 -28.28 -30.55
N PHE A 545 -81.28 -28.98 -29.69
CA PHE A 545 -81.35 -30.45 -29.69
C PHE A 545 -82.66 -30.90 -30.36
N VAL A 546 -82.55 -31.86 -31.27
CA VAL A 546 -83.67 -32.41 -32.06
C VAL A 546 -84.06 -33.78 -31.52
N TYR A 547 -85.36 -33.96 -31.29
CA TYR A 547 -85.94 -35.13 -30.63
C TYR A 547 -86.85 -35.92 -31.58
N THR A 548 -86.73 -37.24 -31.54
CA THR A 548 -87.53 -38.20 -32.31
C THR A 548 -88.40 -39.01 -31.35
N LYS A 549 -89.67 -39.22 -31.66
CA LYS A 549 -90.59 -39.93 -30.75
C LYS A 549 -90.24 -41.44 -30.68
N LYS A 550 -90.20 -42.00 -29.47
CA LYS A 550 -89.87 -43.42 -29.22
C LYS A 550 -90.98 -44.34 -29.74
N SER A 551 -90.61 -45.30 -30.60
CA SER A 551 -91.46 -46.43 -30.98
C SER A 551 -91.34 -47.60 -29.99
N THR A 552 -92.40 -48.39 -29.84
CA THR A 552 -92.51 -49.47 -28.84
C THR A 552 -92.11 -50.85 -29.38
N GLY A 553 -91.22 -51.55 -28.65
CA GLY A 553 -90.78 -52.94 -28.91
C GLY A 553 -89.32 -53.02 -29.46
N GLY A 554 -88.49 -54.03 -29.15
CA GLY A 554 -88.61 -55.13 -28.17
C GLY A 554 -87.48 -56.18 -28.35
N GLY A 555 -86.75 -56.50 -27.26
CA GLY A 555 -85.71 -57.56 -27.20
C GLY A 555 -84.29 -57.19 -27.71
N THR A 556 -83.19 -57.92 -27.44
CA THR A 556 -82.85 -58.91 -26.36
C THR A 556 -81.33 -59.26 -26.38
N GLY A 557 -80.65 -59.31 -25.21
CA GLY A 557 -79.28 -59.88 -24.99
C GLY A 557 -78.07 -59.06 -25.52
N GLY A 558 -76.84 -59.09 -24.97
CA GLY A 558 -76.22 -59.72 -23.77
C GLY A 558 -74.76 -60.18 -24.03
N GLY A 559 -73.74 -60.12 -23.15
CA GLY A 559 -73.58 -59.49 -21.81
C GLY A 559 -72.39 -60.05 -20.98
N GLY A 560 -71.46 -59.21 -20.49
CA GLY A 560 -70.31 -59.56 -19.59
C GLY A 560 -68.89 -59.34 -20.18
N ILE A 561 -67.76 -59.24 -19.46
CA ILE A 561 -67.37 -59.19 -18.01
C ILE A 561 -66.11 -58.26 -17.84
N ILE A 562 -65.57 -58.05 -16.63
CA ILE A 562 -64.82 -56.87 -16.11
C ILE A 562 -63.39 -57.13 -15.55
N THR A 563 -62.46 -56.15 -15.73
CA THR A 563 -61.28 -55.76 -14.87
C THR A 563 -60.10 -56.74 -14.60
N PRO A 564 -58.93 -56.33 -13.99
CA PRO A 564 -58.24 -55.01 -13.80
C PRO A 564 -56.69 -54.99 -14.10
N ILE A 565 -55.98 -53.93 -13.65
CA ILE A 565 -54.57 -53.53 -13.88
C ILE A 565 -53.57 -54.06 -12.82
N ILE A 566 -52.30 -54.41 -13.18
CA ILE A 566 -51.12 -54.59 -12.28
C ILE A 566 -49.80 -54.08 -12.98
N PRO A 567 -48.75 -53.61 -12.27
CA PRO A 567 -47.70 -52.71 -12.81
C PRO A 567 -46.29 -53.35 -13.05
N ALA A 568 -45.35 -52.54 -13.57
CA ALA A 568 -43.99 -52.92 -13.97
C ALA A 568 -42.91 -52.81 -12.86
N THR A 569 -41.79 -53.52 -13.07
CA THR A 569 -40.72 -53.85 -12.10
C THR A 569 -39.51 -52.89 -12.08
N PRO A 570 -38.69 -52.89 -11.00
CA PRO A 570 -37.50 -52.04 -10.85
C PRO A 570 -36.19 -52.68 -11.35
N LEU A 571 -35.18 -51.84 -11.63
CA LEU A 571 -33.84 -52.23 -12.09
C LEU A 571 -32.85 -52.50 -10.93
N THR A 572 -31.87 -53.36 -11.19
CA THR A 572 -30.86 -53.85 -10.24
C THR A 572 -29.59 -52.97 -10.11
N PRO A 573 -28.85 -53.04 -8.98
CA PRO A 573 -27.64 -52.22 -8.75
C PRO A 573 -26.35 -52.92 -9.22
N ALA A 574 -25.31 -52.12 -9.53
CA ALA A 574 -23.97 -52.59 -9.88
C ALA A 574 -23.01 -52.66 -8.65
N THR A 575 -21.96 -53.46 -8.81
CA THR A 575 -21.09 -54.05 -7.76
C THR A 575 -20.11 -53.07 -7.08
N PRO A 576 -19.82 -53.21 -5.77
CA PRO A 576 -18.80 -52.41 -5.07
C PRO A 576 -17.36 -52.89 -5.29
N THR A 577 -16.40 -51.97 -5.35
CA THR A 577 -14.95 -52.25 -5.38
C THR A 577 -14.30 -52.23 -3.99
N THR A 578 -13.29 -53.06 -3.82
CA THR A 578 -12.68 -53.45 -2.52
C THR A 578 -11.76 -52.38 -1.91
N PRO A 579 -11.63 -52.27 -0.56
CA PRO A 579 -10.78 -51.26 0.07
C PRO A 579 -9.29 -51.63 0.11
N ALA A 580 -8.40 -50.66 -0.13
CA ALA A 580 -6.97 -50.82 0.08
C ALA A 580 -6.59 -50.78 1.58
N LYS A 581 -5.68 -51.69 1.99
CA LYS A 581 -5.22 -51.87 3.38
C LYS A 581 -4.15 -50.83 3.77
N PRO A 582 -4.01 -50.42 5.06
CA PRO A 582 -3.21 -49.24 5.43
C PRO A 582 -1.70 -49.41 5.31
N ILE A 583 -1.00 -48.30 5.03
CA ILE A 583 0.45 -48.17 5.05
C ILE A 583 0.92 -47.64 6.42
N THR A 584 1.88 -48.32 7.04
CA THR A 584 2.43 -47.99 8.38
C THR A 584 3.31 -46.73 8.32
N PRO A 585 3.39 -45.89 9.39
CA PRO A 585 3.91 -44.53 9.27
C PRO A 585 5.42 -44.41 8.97
N ALA A 586 5.78 -43.54 8.03
CA ALA A 586 7.15 -43.09 7.83
C ALA A 586 7.61 -42.16 8.97
N THR A 587 8.87 -42.33 9.39
CA THR A 587 9.51 -41.56 10.48
C THR A 587 9.51 -40.05 10.19
N PRO A 588 9.29 -39.16 11.18
CA PRO A 588 9.13 -37.73 10.92
C PRO A 588 10.39 -37.05 10.36
N ILE A 589 10.28 -36.52 9.14
CA ILE A 589 11.25 -35.56 8.59
C ILE A 589 11.20 -34.27 9.46
N PRO A 590 12.35 -33.64 9.80
CA PRO A 590 12.36 -32.46 10.67
C PRO A 590 11.61 -31.29 10.01
N PRO A 591 10.70 -30.60 10.72
CA PRO A 591 9.93 -29.52 10.11
C PRO A 591 10.84 -28.33 9.78
N THR A 592 10.81 -27.91 8.52
CA THR A 592 11.10 -26.54 8.08
C THR A 592 10.00 -25.61 8.61
N GLU A 593 10.03 -25.32 9.93
CA GLU A 593 8.94 -24.63 10.64
C GLU A 593 8.56 -23.28 9.98
N PRO A 594 7.36 -23.13 9.38
CA PRO A 594 6.88 -21.83 8.95
C PRO A 594 6.69 -20.90 10.16
N GLY A 595 7.31 -19.72 10.11
CA GLY A 595 7.22 -18.70 11.17
C GLY A 595 8.53 -18.35 11.90
N VAL A 596 9.67 -18.90 11.46
CA VAL A 596 11.00 -18.45 11.91
C VAL A 596 11.26 -17.02 11.43
N VAL A 597 11.75 -16.15 12.31
CA VAL A 597 12.00 -14.73 12.07
C VAL A 597 13.41 -14.52 11.53
N ALA A 598 13.54 -13.72 10.46
CA ALA A 598 14.79 -13.49 9.72
C ALA A 598 15.90 -12.80 10.56
N LYS A 599 17.16 -13.00 10.18
CA LYS A 599 18.32 -12.27 10.73
C LYS A 599 18.11 -10.76 10.54
N GLY A 600 18.39 -9.99 11.58
CA GLY A 600 18.13 -8.55 11.67
C GLY A 600 16.69 -8.16 12.04
N GLU A 601 15.68 -9.03 11.85
CA GLU A 601 14.33 -8.73 12.32
C GLU A 601 14.23 -8.76 13.86
N VAL A 602 13.18 -8.10 14.38
CA VAL A 602 12.97 -7.97 15.83
C VAL A 602 11.85 -8.90 16.29
N ILE A 603 12.11 -9.70 17.31
CA ILE A 603 11.11 -10.49 18.05
C ILE A 603 10.77 -9.84 19.41
N TYR A 604 9.64 -10.21 20.00
CA TYR A 604 9.33 -9.86 21.39
C TYR A 604 8.73 -11.04 22.16
N ALA A 605 8.94 -11.06 23.48
CA ALA A 605 8.43 -12.14 24.32
C ALA A 605 6.94 -11.97 24.66
N VAL A 606 6.12 -12.99 24.36
CA VAL A 606 4.69 -13.06 24.70
C VAL A 606 4.44 -13.69 26.08
N ASN A 607 5.36 -14.53 26.56
CA ASN A 607 5.38 -15.16 27.87
C ASN A 607 6.75 -14.97 28.54
N LYS A 608 6.93 -15.51 29.75
CA LYS A 608 8.21 -15.44 30.49
C LYS A 608 9.31 -16.19 29.74
N VAL A 609 10.46 -15.55 29.55
CA VAL A 609 11.62 -16.12 28.84
C VAL A 609 12.92 -15.91 29.62
N TYR A 610 13.91 -16.75 29.33
CA TYR A 610 15.28 -16.63 29.80
C TYR A 610 16.20 -16.52 28.59
N LEU A 611 17.20 -15.65 28.68
CA LEU A 611 18.30 -15.57 27.72
C LEU A 611 19.42 -16.49 28.20
N TYR A 612 19.96 -17.33 27.32
CA TYR A 612 20.96 -18.34 27.65
C TYR A 612 22.32 -18.04 27.02
N LYS A 613 23.42 -18.45 27.67
CA LYS A 613 24.78 -18.37 27.12
C LYS A 613 24.94 -19.25 25.87
N ASN A 614 24.31 -20.43 25.85
CA ASN A 614 24.41 -21.43 24.77
C ASN A 614 23.02 -21.94 24.32
N ALA A 615 22.90 -22.48 23.11
CA ALA A 615 21.65 -22.92 22.49
C ALA A 615 20.92 -24.10 23.20
N THR A 616 21.64 -24.91 23.99
CA THR A 616 21.10 -26.10 24.69
C THR A 616 20.24 -25.79 25.94
N PHE A 617 20.25 -24.54 26.42
CA PHE A 617 19.31 -24.06 27.45
C PHE A 617 19.44 -24.69 28.86
N LYS A 618 20.66 -25.05 29.28
CA LYS A 618 20.89 -25.54 30.67
C LYS A 618 20.53 -24.44 31.69
N LYS A 619 19.94 -24.80 32.84
CA LYS A 619 19.51 -23.85 33.89
C LYS A 619 20.66 -22.95 34.39
N SER A 620 21.87 -23.50 34.48
CA SER A 620 23.12 -22.80 34.83
C SER A 620 23.59 -21.79 33.78
N GLN A 621 23.15 -21.91 32.52
CA GLN A 621 23.54 -21.02 31.42
C GLN A 621 22.63 -19.79 31.30
N ARG A 622 21.67 -19.57 32.20
CA ARG A 622 20.73 -18.44 32.15
C ARG A 622 21.44 -17.13 32.50
N VAL A 623 21.69 -16.27 31.52
CA VAL A 623 22.35 -14.97 31.73
C VAL A 623 21.36 -13.86 32.11
N ALA A 624 20.10 -13.93 31.64
CA ALA A 624 19.06 -12.97 31.99
C ALA A 624 17.66 -13.61 32.03
N SER A 625 16.73 -12.96 32.73
CA SER A 625 15.32 -13.35 32.79
C SER A 625 14.41 -12.16 32.47
N TYR A 626 13.29 -12.46 31.82
CA TYR A 626 12.26 -11.51 31.43
C TYR A 626 10.90 -12.12 31.77
N ASP A 627 10.21 -11.50 32.72
CA ASP A 627 8.86 -11.88 33.11
C ASP A 627 7.83 -11.53 32.03
N LYS A 628 6.66 -12.17 32.05
CA LYS A 628 5.56 -11.88 31.12
C LYS A 628 5.14 -10.41 31.28
N LYS A 629 4.99 -9.65 30.19
CA LYS A 629 4.59 -8.23 30.22
C LYS A 629 3.28 -7.95 29.47
N PRO A 630 2.51 -6.92 29.86
CA PRO A 630 1.48 -6.31 29.03
C PRO A 630 2.04 -5.89 27.66
N ARG A 631 1.22 -5.99 26.59
CA ARG A 631 1.68 -5.93 25.18
C ARG A 631 2.63 -4.76 24.89
N ILE A 632 2.27 -3.55 25.31
CA ILE A 632 3.07 -2.32 25.06
C ILE A 632 4.45 -2.33 25.74
N ASN A 633 4.62 -3.11 26.81
CA ASN A 633 5.85 -3.21 27.61
C ASN A 633 6.63 -4.52 27.38
N ARG A 634 6.28 -5.32 26.37
CA ARG A 634 6.98 -6.59 26.10
C ARG A 634 8.44 -6.38 25.67
N PRO A 635 9.40 -7.18 26.18
CA PRO A 635 10.81 -7.03 25.87
C PRO A 635 11.07 -7.45 24.43
N MET A 636 11.90 -6.70 23.72
CA MET A 636 12.25 -6.89 22.32
C MET A 636 13.71 -7.34 22.17
N PHE A 637 13.97 -8.15 21.14
CA PHE A 637 15.29 -8.68 20.82
C PHE A 637 15.48 -8.67 19.31
N VAL A 638 16.61 -8.19 18.81
CA VAL A 638 17.01 -8.36 17.41
C VAL A 638 17.56 -9.77 17.25
N VAL A 639 17.08 -10.52 16.26
CA VAL A 639 17.69 -11.80 15.86
C VAL A 639 19.00 -11.47 15.16
N THR A 640 20.12 -11.95 15.68
CA THR A 640 21.45 -11.70 15.11
C THR A 640 21.97 -12.88 14.32
N ASP A 641 21.46 -14.09 14.59
CA ASP A 641 21.93 -15.35 14.01
C ASP A 641 21.00 -16.51 14.45
N TYR A 642 21.33 -17.74 14.08
CA TYR A 642 20.66 -18.95 14.55
C TYR A 642 21.64 -19.93 15.20
N ALA A 643 21.11 -20.90 15.95
CA ALA A 643 21.86 -22.08 16.37
C ALA A 643 20.90 -23.26 16.60
N LYS A 644 21.42 -24.49 16.52
CA LYS A 644 20.71 -25.68 16.99
C LYS A 644 21.17 -26.01 18.41
N SER A 645 20.26 -26.44 19.28
CA SER A 645 20.61 -27.11 20.54
C SER A 645 21.26 -28.47 20.25
N SER A 646 21.91 -29.08 21.24
CA SER A 646 22.42 -30.47 21.14
C SER A 646 21.39 -31.47 20.59
N ASN A 647 20.10 -31.25 20.86
CA ASN A 647 19.01 -32.12 20.43
C ASN A 647 18.35 -31.58 19.13
N GLY A 648 19.12 -31.00 18.22
CA GLY A 648 18.70 -30.49 16.90
C GLY A 648 17.81 -29.24 16.88
N ARG A 649 17.11 -28.90 17.98
CA ARG A 649 16.10 -27.83 18.01
C ARG A 649 16.67 -26.44 17.71
N LEU A 650 16.03 -25.72 16.79
CA LEU A 650 16.41 -24.36 16.40
C LEU A 650 16.26 -23.34 17.56
N ARG A 651 17.14 -22.35 17.58
CA ARG A 651 17.20 -21.22 18.52
C ARG A 651 17.60 -19.96 17.77
N TYR A 652 17.06 -18.83 18.20
CA TYR A 652 17.58 -17.51 17.80
C TYR A 652 18.81 -17.18 18.66
N LYS A 653 19.92 -16.78 18.05
CA LYS A 653 20.91 -15.92 18.72
C LYS A 653 20.39 -14.50 18.61
N VAL A 654 20.42 -13.75 19.71
CA VAL A 654 19.77 -12.43 19.78
C VAL A 654 20.60 -11.40 20.53
N ARG A 655 20.24 -10.13 20.32
CA ARG A 655 20.69 -8.97 21.11
C ARG A 655 19.47 -8.25 21.73
N ASP A 656 19.52 -7.98 23.03
CA ASP A 656 18.49 -7.18 23.72
C ASP A 656 18.50 -5.72 23.23
N VAL A 657 17.33 -5.20 22.84
CA VAL A 657 17.13 -3.80 22.39
C VAL A 657 16.19 -3.01 23.31
N ASN A 658 16.17 -3.36 24.59
CA ASN A 658 15.38 -2.71 25.63
C ASN A 658 16.25 -1.67 26.36
N HIS A 659 16.57 -0.56 25.68
CA HIS A 659 17.54 0.47 26.10
C HIS A 659 17.36 1.02 27.53
N VAL A 660 16.14 0.96 28.08
CA VAL A 660 15.80 1.42 29.45
C VAL A 660 15.93 0.33 30.53
N THR A 661 16.49 -0.83 30.21
CA THR A 661 16.68 -1.95 31.14
C THR A 661 18.15 -2.25 31.36
N LYS A 662 18.47 -2.86 32.50
CA LYS A 662 19.85 -3.30 32.82
C LYS A 662 20.42 -4.40 31.91
N ASN A 663 19.60 -4.96 31.02
CA ASN A 663 20.02 -5.99 30.07
C ASN A 663 20.30 -5.41 28.67
N LYS A 664 20.28 -4.07 28.49
CA LYS A 664 20.52 -3.41 27.19
C LYS A 664 21.73 -4.00 26.46
N TYR A 665 21.57 -4.31 25.18
CA TYR A 665 22.59 -4.88 24.28
C TYR A 665 23.14 -6.27 24.66
N ARG A 666 22.64 -6.91 25.71
CA ARG A 666 23.10 -8.23 26.12
C ARG A 666 22.72 -9.27 25.07
N THR A 667 23.69 -10.10 24.70
CA THR A 667 23.52 -11.17 23.71
C THR A 667 23.30 -12.53 24.36
N GLY A 668 22.78 -13.47 23.58
CA GLY A 668 22.56 -14.87 23.99
C GLY A 668 21.51 -15.55 23.13
N TYR A 669 20.98 -16.67 23.61
CA TYR A 669 20.04 -17.51 22.84
C TYR A 669 18.61 -17.48 23.40
N LEU A 670 17.63 -17.41 22.50
CA LEU A 670 16.19 -17.48 22.75
C LEU A 670 15.52 -18.61 21.95
N THR A 671 14.39 -19.11 22.45
CA THR A 671 13.60 -20.16 21.80
C THR A 671 12.95 -19.63 20.52
N THR A 672 12.78 -20.47 19.49
CA THR A 672 11.98 -20.14 18.31
C THR A 672 10.47 -20.25 18.55
N ASN A 673 10.07 -20.95 19.61
CA ASN A 673 8.68 -21.36 19.85
C ASN A 673 7.73 -20.14 20.00
N SER A 674 6.71 -20.12 19.14
CA SER A 674 5.69 -19.06 19.03
C SER A 674 4.88 -18.81 20.32
N LYS A 675 4.78 -19.81 21.21
CA LYS A 675 4.17 -19.65 22.55
C LYS A 675 4.99 -18.74 23.48
N PHE A 676 6.24 -18.43 23.14
CA PHE A 676 7.16 -17.65 23.97
C PHE A 676 7.63 -16.36 23.30
N VAL A 677 7.93 -16.38 22.00
CA VAL A 677 8.35 -15.20 21.23
C VAL A 677 7.60 -15.12 19.90
N VAL A 678 7.37 -13.91 19.40
CA VAL A 678 6.79 -13.68 18.06
C VAL A 678 7.45 -12.46 17.40
N PRO A 679 7.43 -12.32 16.06
CA PRO A 679 7.93 -11.12 15.41
C PRO A 679 7.24 -9.85 15.93
N VAL A 680 7.98 -8.72 15.99
CA VAL A 680 7.46 -7.40 16.39
C VAL A 680 6.53 -6.82 15.36
N TYR A 681 6.77 -7.06 14.09
CA TYR A 681 5.95 -6.54 13.00
C TYR A 681 4.88 -7.57 12.60
N TYR A 682 3.72 -7.09 12.14
CA TYR A 682 2.73 -7.94 11.49
C TYR A 682 3.22 -8.31 10.08
N GLN A 683 3.01 -9.57 9.66
CA GLN A 683 3.36 -10.02 8.30
C GLN A 683 2.15 -10.02 7.36
N SER A 684 0.93 -10.18 7.89
CA SER A 684 -0.32 -10.17 7.12
C SER A 684 -1.16 -8.90 7.34
N LYS A 685 -1.97 -8.55 6.33
CA LYS A 685 -2.92 -7.43 6.33
C LYS A 685 -4.18 -7.76 7.15
N PRO A 686 -4.51 -7.01 8.21
CA PRO A 686 -5.82 -7.07 8.86
C PRO A 686 -6.85 -6.13 8.19
N LYS A 687 -8.15 -6.32 8.44
CA LYS A 687 -9.19 -5.36 8.01
C LYS A 687 -9.09 -4.01 8.76
N VAL A 688 -8.83 -4.05 10.07
CA VAL A 688 -8.67 -2.86 10.93
C VAL A 688 -7.61 -3.07 12.01
N VAL A 689 -7.02 -1.98 12.50
CA VAL A 689 -6.14 -1.95 13.68
C VAL A 689 -6.55 -0.86 14.67
N THR A 690 -6.31 -1.10 15.96
CA THR A 690 -6.46 -0.11 17.03
C THR A 690 -5.09 0.35 17.53
N VAL A 691 -4.89 1.65 17.71
CA VAL A 691 -3.67 2.24 18.29
C VAL A 691 -3.62 1.95 19.79
N ILE A 692 -2.53 1.36 20.27
CA ILE A 692 -2.33 1.03 21.70
C ILE A 692 -1.15 1.74 22.36
N ASN A 693 -0.30 2.44 21.59
CA ASN A 693 0.80 3.24 22.16
C ASN A 693 0.27 4.43 22.99
N PRO A 694 0.69 4.62 24.26
CA PRO A 694 0.32 5.80 25.07
C PRO A 694 0.75 7.15 24.46
N LYS A 695 1.75 7.16 23.57
CA LYS A 695 2.17 8.36 22.80
C LYS A 695 1.45 8.49 21.44
N GLY A 696 0.45 7.64 21.16
CA GLY A 696 -0.19 7.55 19.86
C GLY A 696 0.69 6.93 18.77
N VAL A 697 0.19 6.83 17.56
CA VAL A 697 0.94 6.35 16.38
C VAL A 697 0.88 7.41 15.30
N ASN A 698 2.05 7.80 14.81
CA ASN A 698 2.17 8.70 13.67
C ASN A 698 1.80 7.96 12.37
N ALA A 699 1.06 8.66 11.52
CA ALA A 699 0.85 8.37 10.12
C ALA A 699 1.73 9.25 9.25
N TYR A 700 2.12 8.70 8.11
CA TYR A 700 3.16 9.22 7.23
C TYR A 700 2.71 9.09 5.77
N TYR A 701 3.24 9.90 4.87
CA TYR A 701 3.05 9.65 3.44
C TYR A 701 3.85 8.43 2.99
N ASN A 702 5.12 8.31 3.41
CA ASN A 702 6.06 7.36 2.83
C ASN A 702 6.18 6.03 3.59
N LYS A 703 6.48 4.94 2.88
CA LYS A 703 6.66 3.58 3.44
C LYS A 703 7.85 3.45 4.41
N ASN A 704 8.86 4.30 4.27
CA ASN A 704 9.99 4.41 5.21
C ASN A 704 9.61 5.08 6.55
N LEU A 705 8.44 5.74 6.64
CA LEU A 705 7.99 6.62 7.73
C LEU A 705 8.71 7.98 7.80
N THR A 706 9.05 8.57 6.66
CA THR A 706 9.28 10.02 6.53
C THR A 706 7.97 10.74 6.16
N ARG A 707 7.95 12.09 6.25
CA ARG A 707 6.78 12.95 6.01
C ARG A 707 5.57 12.62 6.91
N LYS A 708 5.70 12.95 8.20
CA LYS A 708 4.69 12.73 9.24
C LYS A 708 3.47 13.63 9.03
N VAL A 709 2.30 13.04 8.87
CA VAL A 709 1.03 13.75 8.59
C VAL A 709 0.17 13.96 9.85
N LYS A 710 -0.03 12.92 10.67
CA LYS A 710 -0.96 12.98 11.82
C LYS A 710 -0.59 11.99 12.90
N ASN A 711 -0.72 12.36 14.17
CA ASN A 711 -0.67 11.41 15.28
C ASN A 711 -2.08 10.93 15.62
N TYR A 712 -2.32 9.62 15.52
CA TYR A 712 -3.53 8.97 15.99
C TYR A 712 -3.38 8.62 17.46
N LYS A 713 -4.32 9.08 18.29
CA LYS A 713 -4.28 8.90 19.76
C LYS A 713 -4.52 7.44 20.16
N GLN A 714 -4.11 7.08 21.37
CA GLN A 714 -4.39 5.76 21.94
C GLN A 714 -5.90 5.47 21.92
N GLY A 715 -6.30 4.29 21.43
CA GLY A 715 -7.70 3.88 21.24
C GLY A 715 -8.30 4.24 19.87
N THR A 716 -7.59 4.94 18.97
CA THR A 716 -8.09 5.17 17.60
C THR A 716 -8.12 3.87 16.79
N VAL A 717 -9.26 3.57 16.16
CA VAL A 717 -9.41 2.46 15.20
C VAL A 717 -9.18 2.98 13.78
N LEU A 718 -8.40 2.25 12.99
CA LEU A 718 -7.96 2.62 11.64
C LEU A 718 -8.26 1.48 10.66
N LYS A 719 -8.83 1.80 9.49
CA LYS A 719 -9.05 0.85 8.38
C LYS A 719 -7.75 0.68 7.58
N VAL A 720 -7.41 -0.56 7.22
CA VAL A 720 -6.15 -0.90 6.55
C VAL A 720 -6.43 -1.39 5.13
N LYS A 721 -5.88 -0.68 4.13
CA LYS A 721 -5.94 -1.04 2.69
C LYS A 721 -4.91 -2.10 2.33
N GLY A 722 -3.71 -2.04 2.90
CA GLY A 722 -2.59 -2.90 2.53
C GLY A 722 -1.56 -3.05 3.65
N ILE A 723 -0.60 -3.95 3.44
CA ILE A 723 0.64 -4.01 4.23
C ILE A 723 1.82 -3.98 3.24
N VAL A 724 2.87 -3.21 3.55
CA VAL A 724 4.09 -3.13 2.75
C VAL A 724 5.31 -3.35 3.61
N ARG A 725 6.35 -3.92 3.01
CA ARG A 725 7.65 -4.11 3.63
C ARG A 725 8.57 -2.92 3.30
N HIS A 726 9.39 -2.54 4.27
CA HIS A 726 10.48 -1.60 4.14
C HIS A 726 11.65 -2.12 4.96
N ASN A 727 12.67 -2.63 4.27
CA ASN A 727 13.80 -3.37 4.82
C ASN A 727 13.30 -4.52 5.72
N LEU A 728 13.74 -4.56 6.97
CA LEU A 728 13.42 -5.61 7.96
C LEU A 728 12.13 -5.34 8.75
N THR A 729 11.24 -4.48 8.23
CA THR A 729 10.06 -4.01 8.98
C THR A 729 8.85 -3.80 8.05
N THR A 730 7.63 -3.86 8.58
CA THR A 730 6.41 -3.65 7.78
C THR A 730 5.61 -2.43 8.24
N ARG A 731 4.78 -1.90 7.32
CA ARG A 731 3.83 -0.78 7.51
C ARG A 731 2.44 -1.20 7.07
N PHE A 732 1.42 -0.68 7.74
CA PHE A 732 0.07 -0.73 7.19
C PHE A 732 -0.18 0.50 6.33
N ILE A 733 -0.66 0.29 5.11
CA ILE A 733 -1.29 1.32 4.28
C ILE A 733 -2.73 1.47 4.78
N LEU A 734 -3.11 2.68 5.17
CA LEU A 734 -4.47 3.02 5.56
C LEU A 734 -5.36 3.25 4.32
N THR A 735 -6.68 3.28 4.48
CA THR A 735 -7.60 3.51 3.35
C THR A 735 -7.42 4.87 2.66
N ASN A 736 -6.76 5.83 3.31
CA ASN A 736 -6.37 7.12 2.74
C ASN A 736 -4.92 7.16 2.24
N GLY A 737 -4.34 6.02 1.87
CA GLY A 737 -2.97 5.90 1.34
C GLY A 737 -1.83 6.03 2.36
N ARG A 738 -2.09 6.61 3.54
CA ARG A 738 -1.06 6.91 4.54
C ARG A 738 -0.48 5.65 5.18
N HIS A 739 0.81 5.67 5.44
CA HIS A 739 1.56 4.60 6.10
C HIS A 739 1.59 4.78 7.62
N ILE A 740 1.34 3.71 8.38
CA ILE A 740 1.63 3.63 9.82
C ILE A 740 2.52 2.43 10.12
N THR A 741 3.24 2.47 11.24
CA THR A 741 4.01 1.32 11.72
C THR A 741 3.11 0.10 11.98
N ALA A 742 3.51 -1.08 11.49
CA ALA A 742 2.85 -2.35 11.80
C ALA A 742 3.42 -3.04 13.06
N ASN A 743 4.08 -2.28 13.94
CA ASN A 743 4.66 -2.78 15.19
C ASN A 743 3.56 -3.18 16.20
N ARG A 744 3.54 -4.46 16.58
CA ARG A 744 2.58 -5.10 17.50
C ARG A 744 2.56 -4.53 18.92
N LYS A 745 3.57 -3.76 19.34
CA LYS A 745 3.57 -3.01 20.62
C LYS A 745 2.88 -1.64 20.49
N LEU A 746 2.72 -1.12 19.29
CA LEU A 746 2.17 0.22 19.01
C LEU A 746 0.73 0.16 18.48
N VAL A 747 0.39 -0.91 17.75
CA VAL A 747 -0.96 -1.22 17.25
C VAL A 747 -1.38 -2.67 17.56
N ILE A 748 -2.68 -2.91 17.63
CA ILE A 748 -3.30 -4.24 17.73
C ILE A 748 -4.32 -4.46 16.62
N THR A 749 -4.44 -5.67 16.12
CA THR A 749 -5.42 -6.10 15.13
C THR A 749 -6.84 -6.13 15.71
N GLY A 750 -7.83 -5.73 14.90
CA GLY A 750 -9.23 -5.66 15.32
C GLY A 750 -9.60 -4.37 16.05
N LYS A 751 -10.88 -4.27 16.45
CA LYS A 751 -11.41 -3.19 17.30
C LYS A 751 -11.10 -3.52 18.77
N SER A 752 -10.35 -2.67 19.47
CA SER A 752 -10.07 -2.83 20.91
C SER A 752 -10.81 -1.77 21.73
N LYS A 753 -11.56 -2.19 22.76
CA LYS A 753 -12.27 -1.27 23.65
C LYS A 753 -11.27 -0.51 24.53
N ALA A 754 -11.38 0.81 24.57
CA ALA A 754 -10.51 1.71 25.31
C ALA A 754 -11.35 2.53 26.30
N ALA A 755 -11.00 2.50 27.59
CA ALA A 755 -11.70 3.27 28.60
C ALA A 755 -11.49 4.78 28.36
N LYS A 756 -12.58 5.51 28.12
CA LYS A 756 -12.64 6.97 28.03
C LYS A 756 -13.01 7.59 29.38
N MET A 757 -13.86 6.91 30.16
CA MET A 757 -14.25 7.34 31.51
C MET A 757 -14.31 6.16 32.48
N VAL A 758 -13.82 6.40 33.70
CA VAL A 758 -13.87 5.43 34.79
C VAL A 758 -14.43 6.06 36.06
N GLN A 759 -15.24 5.30 36.79
CA GLN A 759 -15.84 5.68 38.07
C GLN A 759 -15.15 4.93 39.21
N ALA A 760 -14.83 5.61 40.30
CA ALA A 760 -14.34 4.97 41.51
C ALA A 760 -15.48 4.19 42.21
N LYS A 761 -15.20 2.94 42.60
CA LYS A 761 -16.12 2.09 43.37
C LYS A 761 -16.08 2.38 44.89
N GLY A 762 -15.11 3.16 45.33
CA GLY A 762 -14.94 3.58 46.72
C GLY A 762 -13.87 4.67 46.82
N ALA A 763 -13.31 4.87 48.01
CA ALA A 763 -12.24 5.84 48.20
C ALA A 763 -11.02 5.52 47.31
N ILE A 764 -10.42 6.54 46.69
CA ILE A 764 -9.34 6.37 45.71
C ILE A 764 -8.28 7.47 45.82
N ASN A 765 -7.02 7.09 45.67
CA ASN A 765 -5.88 8.00 45.66
C ASN A 765 -5.42 8.31 44.22
N ARG A 766 -5.04 9.57 43.97
CA ARG A 766 -4.32 10.01 42.77
C ARG A 766 -2.86 10.26 43.10
N TYR A 767 -1.99 9.93 42.16
CA TYR A 767 -0.53 9.93 42.32
C TYR A 767 0.15 10.63 41.15
N SER A 768 1.36 11.15 41.36
CA SER A 768 2.11 11.87 40.31
C SER A 768 2.66 10.96 39.18
N LYS A 769 2.95 9.68 39.46
CA LYS A 769 3.56 8.72 38.52
C LYS A 769 2.73 7.45 38.37
N ALA A 770 2.85 6.75 37.23
CA ALA A 770 2.15 5.49 36.95
C ALA A 770 2.47 4.35 37.94
N ASN A 771 3.63 4.38 38.60
CA ASN A 771 3.97 3.45 39.68
C ASN A 771 3.17 3.69 40.99
N LEU A 772 2.29 4.70 41.02
CA LEU A 772 1.54 5.16 42.20
C LEU A 772 2.46 5.63 43.33
N THR A 773 3.51 6.36 42.96
CA THR A 773 4.42 7.05 43.90
C THR A 773 4.08 8.54 44.01
N LYS A 774 4.32 9.11 45.19
CA LYS A 774 3.91 10.47 45.60
C LYS A 774 2.39 10.71 45.39
N ARG A 775 1.59 10.35 46.42
CA ARG A 775 0.15 10.64 46.50
C ARG A 775 -0.03 12.17 46.44
N ASN A 776 -0.90 12.66 45.56
CA ASN A 776 -1.12 14.09 45.36
C ASN A 776 -2.60 14.53 45.43
N LYS A 777 -3.55 13.59 45.59
CA LYS A 777 -4.93 13.86 45.99
C LYS A 777 -5.59 12.60 46.53
N HIS A 778 -6.48 12.76 47.51
CA HIS A 778 -7.40 11.71 47.98
C HIS A 778 -8.83 12.06 47.54
N TYR A 779 -9.65 11.05 47.29
CA TYR A 779 -11.09 11.17 47.03
C TYR A 779 -11.81 10.17 47.94
N ASN A 780 -12.77 10.64 48.73
CA ASN A 780 -13.54 9.80 49.66
C ASN A 780 -14.54 8.87 48.91
N LYS A 781 -15.14 7.92 49.63
CA LYS A 781 -16.09 6.93 49.08
C LYS A 781 -17.37 7.58 48.56
N GLN A 782 -17.84 8.63 49.24
CA GLN A 782 -19.10 9.33 48.99
C GLN A 782 -19.12 10.00 47.61
N THR A 783 -17.99 10.58 47.16
CA THR A 783 -17.90 11.30 45.88
C THR A 783 -18.16 10.46 44.61
N LYS A 784 -18.18 9.11 44.70
CA LYS A 784 -18.30 8.16 43.56
C LYS A 784 -17.50 8.62 42.32
N LYS A 785 -16.29 9.15 42.53
CA LYS A 785 -15.68 10.11 41.60
C LYS A 785 -15.48 9.53 40.20
N VAL A 786 -16.00 10.24 39.19
CA VAL A 786 -15.75 9.97 37.77
C VAL A 786 -14.47 10.68 37.32
N PHE A 787 -13.66 9.96 36.53
CA PHE A 787 -12.42 10.44 35.93
C PHE A 787 -12.44 10.26 34.41
N LYS A 788 -12.16 11.34 33.68
CA LYS A 788 -11.85 11.30 32.25
C LYS A 788 -10.44 10.73 32.06
N VAL A 789 -10.33 9.62 31.34
CA VAL A 789 -9.06 8.96 31.03
C VAL A 789 -8.40 9.69 29.85
N LYS A 790 -7.17 10.18 30.05
CA LYS A 790 -6.36 10.79 28.99
C LYS A 790 -5.67 9.73 28.12
N ARG A 791 -5.16 8.68 28.77
CA ARG A 791 -4.51 7.50 28.19
C ARG A 791 -4.32 6.42 29.27
N TRP A 792 -3.97 5.20 28.88
CA TRP A 792 -3.63 4.13 29.82
C TRP A 792 -2.20 3.61 29.62
N GLU A 793 -1.57 3.29 30.73
CA GLU A 793 -0.20 2.77 30.83
C GLU A 793 -0.18 1.58 31.81
N TYR A 794 0.98 0.97 32.04
CA TYR A 794 1.15 -0.06 33.06
C TYR A 794 2.32 0.30 33.99
N SER A 795 2.16 0.04 35.28
CA SER A 795 3.25 0.18 36.25
C SER A 795 4.43 -0.74 35.91
N GLN A 796 5.60 -0.47 36.49
CA GLN A 796 6.81 -1.30 36.35
C GLN A 796 7.26 -1.50 34.88
N ALA A 797 7.02 -0.51 34.01
CA ALA A 797 7.30 -0.60 32.57
C ALA A 797 8.74 -1.09 32.26
N ASN A 798 9.74 -0.52 32.94
CA ASN A 798 11.16 -0.81 32.72
C ASN A 798 11.67 -2.03 33.51
N SER A 799 10.81 -2.70 34.31
CA SER A 799 11.23 -3.88 35.09
C SER A 799 11.18 -5.15 34.23
N THR A 800 12.30 -5.89 34.18
CA THR A 800 12.33 -7.24 33.58
C THR A 800 11.80 -8.32 34.51
N LYS A 801 11.60 -8.03 35.81
CA LYS A 801 11.17 -9.00 36.84
C LYS A 801 9.70 -8.91 37.27
N LYS A 802 9.01 -7.81 36.97
CA LYS A 802 7.63 -7.53 37.44
C LYS A 802 6.69 -7.32 36.26
N HIS A 803 5.57 -8.06 36.21
CA HIS A 803 4.54 -7.96 35.17
C HIS A 803 4.15 -6.52 34.79
N GLY A 804 3.64 -5.77 35.78
CA GLY A 804 3.11 -4.41 35.60
C GLY A 804 1.58 -4.39 35.49
N VAL A 805 0.94 -3.45 36.18
CA VAL A 805 -0.52 -3.41 36.37
C VAL A 805 -1.11 -2.16 35.73
N LEU A 806 -2.30 -2.26 35.12
CA LEU A 806 -2.97 -1.17 34.40
C LEU A 806 -3.14 0.10 35.24
N ARG A 807 -2.94 1.26 34.60
CA ARG A 807 -3.03 2.60 35.17
C ARG A 807 -3.74 3.52 34.20
N TYR A 808 -4.64 4.36 34.71
CA TYR A 808 -5.25 5.42 33.93
C TYR A 808 -4.58 6.74 34.27
N GLN A 809 -4.08 7.45 33.24
CA GLN A 809 -3.70 8.85 33.39
C GLN A 809 -4.96 9.70 33.34
N VAL A 810 -5.11 10.58 34.32
CA VAL A 810 -6.26 11.48 34.52
C VAL A 810 -5.76 12.92 34.69
N ALA A 811 -6.66 13.87 34.89
CA ALA A 811 -6.26 15.24 35.20
C ALA A 811 -5.43 15.29 36.52
N GLY A 812 -4.21 15.83 36.42
CA GLY A 812 -3.28 16.00 37.55
C GLY A 812 -2.62 14.71 38.09
N GLY A 813 -2.65 13.58 37.37
CA GLY A 813 -1.89 12.39 37.79
C GLY A 813 -2.38 11.06 37.23
N TYR A 814 -2.15 10.00 38.00
CA TYR A 814 -2.52 8.62 37.71
C TYR A 814 -3.38 8.04 38.84
N ILE A 815 -4.30 7.15 38.47
CA ILE A 815 -5.08 6.29 39.38
C ILE A 815 -4.89 4.82 39.03
N THR A 816 -5.29 3.93 39.93
CA THR A 816 -5.30 2.48 39.67
C THR A 816 -6.30 2.14 38.55
N GLY A 817 -5.92 1.25 37.63
CA GLY A 817 -6.80 0.69 36.62
C GLY A 817 -7.40 -0.67 37.00
N ASN A 818 -7.23 -1.11 38.25
CA ASN A 818 -7.75 -2.39 38.74
C ASN A 818 -9.28 -2.33 38.93
N SER A 819 -10.00 -3.26 38.30
CA SER A 819 -11.47 -3.37 38.28
C SER A 819 -12.12 -3.56 39.66
N LYS A 820 -11.36 -3.95 40.70
CA LYS A 820 -11.83 -3.96 42.10
C LYS A 820 -12.12 -2.54 42.61
N TYR A 821 -11.37 -1.54 42.15
CA TYR A 821 -11.44 -0.15 42.64
C TYR A 821 -12.10 0.83 41.65
N VAL A 822 -12.12 0.52 40.35
CA VAL A 822 -12.75 1.36 39.31
C VAL A 822 -13.65 0.55 38.38
N LYS A 823 -14.75 1.16 37.92
CA LYS A 823 -15.65 0.64 36.87
C LYS A 823 -15.44 1.47 35.60
N ILE A 824 -15.30 0.83 34.44
CA ILE A 824 -15.33 1.54 33.14
C ILE A 824 -16.79 1.89 32.85
N ILE A 825 -17.05 3.15 32.50
CA ILE A 825 -18.41 3.65 32.21
C ILE A 825 -18.56 4.25 30.79
N LYS A 826 -17.45 4.49 30.07
CA LYS A 826 -17.42 4.89 28.66
C LYS A 826 -16.04 4.61 28.04
#